data_AF-X8JNY5-F1
#
_entry.id   AF-X8JNY5-F1
#
_cell.length_a   1.000
_cell.length_b   1.000
_cell.length_c   1.000
_cell.angle_alpha   90.00
_cell.angle_beta   90.00
_cell.angle_gamma   90.00
#
_symmetry.space_group_name_H-M   'P 1'
#
loop_
_entity.id
_entity.type
_entity.pdbx_description
1 polymer ?
#
loop_
_entity_poly.entity_id
_entity_poly.type
_entity_poly.pdbx_seq_one_letter_code
_entity_poly.pdbx_strand_id
1 'polypeptide(L)'
;MWNPSKTLLAVLAIATVVASSTTGSTNGLAARKPQPELTQPIYLKPRHGDDSDIPHASSVATTSNSTVHVALSHSHGHDHGQPRLELNETEILEKFGPDPLSYYAHDFQLEGEKGLGGLMIFHIVVMSLAFFVALPFAIVLRSAKHKAHGAVNAVFLAMTTLGFLSGTAYKKLSPDLYEGSVHGKVGNVLLFIVNVLGVIDALPLIRRFYDFVRAGPSEWTPSRLWYLVLRGQEEGPSQRWIIDDNEERIKLTADPEEIQHSPVEPAVDSEHAQRVHERLLRFNTTSTWVNQGEESPSSHEFGRIHGHGSPMSRHSIGSEATLHDLGSPSRPWPLFSSPKAGMHEPNMQQGWKGRMQRTGRWTFNTMERIMVPFAWGVAMVGGSVYTGICRGNYLNGCLAHFIKGSIFFWYGMLTWARYLGAWSDRGWAWNHTTSRRVPAEMVESFVIFLYGATNTWMERFGAQPGDPYTTKQIQHISIAVMFWFAGLVGMGLESRTIRRLLSNASIIGNPRARNHPVTEPPSYAGSFNPFPAIVIGVTGAAMSAHHQNYVFQVKIHELWGNLLVAFAVMRCFTYFFVWLRPARSILPSRPPTEALASFFLAAGGLAFISSSEPITFAAMRSGRDDIMMFLNAIIALVSLAYAINLSVLTLKGWAVARGELAVTASDEEELA
;
A
#
# COMPACT_ATOMS: atom_id res chain seq x y z
N MET A 1 7.78 -33.81 9.37
CA MET A 1 6.41 -33.51 9.86
C MET A 1 6.44 -32.22 10.65
N TRP A 2 6.04 -31.11 10.04
CA TRP A 2 5.95 -29.79 10.67
C TRP A 2 4.51 -29.57 11.12
N ASN A 3 4.29 -29.42 12.43
CA ASN A 3 2.96 -29.40 13.01
C ASN A 3 2.46 -27.93 13.10
N PRO A 4 1.54 -27.48 12.24
CA PRO A 4 1.17 -26.06 12.09
C PRO A 4 0.41 -25.49 13.30
N SER A 5 0.01 -26.32 14.26
CA SER A 5 -0.65 -25.89 15.50
C SER A 5 0.30 -25.22 16.49
N LYS A 6 1.60 -25.58 16.49
CA LYS A 6 2.57 -25.07 17.47
C LYS A 6 3.12 -23.68 17.11
N THR A 7 3.22 -23.36 15.82
CA THR A 7 3.61 -22.02 15.34
C THR A 7 2.47 -21.00 15.49
N LEU A 8 1.21 -21.42 15.33
CA LEU A 8 0.05 -20.55 15.55
C LEU A 8 -0.14 -20.20 17.05
N LEU A 9 0.15 -21.15 17.94
CA LEU A 9 0.16 -20.94 19.40
C LEU A 9 1.31 -20.04 19.87
N ALA A 10 2.48 -20.09 19.21
CA ALA A 10 3.59 -19.20 19.53
C ALA A 10 3.34 -17.73 19.11
N VAL A 11 2.61 -17.50 18.00
CA VAL A 11 2.21 -16.16 17.57
C VAL A 11 1.12 -15.58 18.47
N LEU A 12 0.22 -16.41 19.01
CA LEU A 12 -0.77 -16.01 20.02
C LEU A 12 -0.16 -15.76 21.40
N ALA A 13 0.91 -16.48 21.77
CA ALA A 13 1.61 -16.30 23.05
C ALA A 13 2.34 -14.94 23.16
N ILE A 14 2.83 -14.40 22.04
CA ILE A 14 3.48 -13.07 22.01
C ILE A 14 2.43 -11.94 22.18
N ALA A 15 1.19 -12.15 21.73
CA ALA A 15 0.10 -11.20 21.94
C ALA A 15 -0.42 -11.16 23.38
N THR A 16 -0.20 -12.21 24.18
CA THR A 16 -0.65 -12.29 25.58
C THR A 16 0.32 -11.70 26.61
N VAL A 17 1.57 -11.37 26.25
CA VAL A 17 2.53 -10.78 27.20
C VAL A 17 2.31 -9.27 27.43
N VAL A 18 1.56 -8.60 26.56
CA VAL A 18 1.21 -7.17 26.73
C VAL A 18 -0.04 -6.96 27.60
N ALA A 19 -0.76 -8.03 27.97
CA ALA A 19 -2.02 -7.94 28.73
C ALA A 19 -1.92 -8.31 30.22
N SER A 20 -0.71 -8.59 30.74
CA SER A 20 -0.51 -9.03 32.14
C SER A 20 0.08 -7.93 33.01
N SER A 21 -0.69 -6.88 33.28
CA SER A 21 -0.38 -5.93 34.36
C SER A 21 -1.61 -5.27 34.96
N THR A 22 -2.74 -5.97 35.11
CA THR A 22 -3.81 -5.54 36.01
C THR A 22 -4.61 -6.74 36.53
N THR A 23 -4.17 -7.34 37.64
CA THR A 23 -5.03 -8.18 38.48
C THR A 23 -5.40 -7.38 39.73
N GLY A 24 -6.70 -7.17 39.92
CA GLY A 24 -7.22 -6.42 41.06
C GLY A 24 -8.72 -6.65 41.27
N SER A 25 -9.00 -7.75 41.99
CA SER A 25 -10.17 -8.04 42.83
C SER A 25 -11.57 -7.63 42.37
N THR A 26 -12.39 -8.65 42.09
CA THR A 26 -13.86 -8.62 41.96
C THR A 26 -14.52 -8.30 43.29
N ASN A 27 -15.45 -7.33 43.33
CA ASN A 27 -16.56 -7.31 44.29
C ASN A 27 -17.72 -6.40 43.82
N GLY A 28 -18.92 -6.99 43.76
CA GLY A 28 -20.19 -6.30 44.03
C GLY A 28 -20.91 -5.60 42.88
N LEU A 29 -21.86 -6.29 42.24
CA LEU A 29 -22.98 -5.65 41.53
C LEU A 29 -23.93 -4.97 42.54
N ALA A 30 -24.14 -3.66 42.39
CA ALA A 30 -25.33 -2.98 42.90
C ALA A 30 -25.76 -1.91 41.89
N ALA A 31 -26.99 -2.04 41.38
CA ALA A 31 -27.61 -1.09 40.46
C ALA A 31 -27.86 0.27 41.14
N ARG A 32 -27.49 1.38 40.49
CA ARG A 32 -27.79 2.73 40.97
C ARG A 32 -28.59 3.53 39.94
N LYS A 33 -29.66 4.16 40.43
CA LYS A 33 -30.63 5.02 39.74
C LYS A 33 -30.00 6.32 39.19
N PRO A 34 -30.62 6.97 38.18
CA PRO A 34 -30.05 8.11 37.47
C PRO A 34 -30.08 9.38 38.35
N GLN A 35 -29.00 10.17 38.31
CA GLN A 35 -28.94 11.55 38.80
C GLN A 35 -28.36 12.48 37.73
N PRO A 36 -28.68 13.79 37.78
CA PRO A 36 -28.89 14.61 36.59
C PRO A 36 -27.62 15.33 36.08
N GLU A 37 -27.61 15.53 34.77
CA GLU A 37 -27.02 16.62 33.97
C GLU A 37 -25.74 17.29 34.53
N LEU A 38 -24.58 16.77 34.13
CA LEU A 38 -23.27 17.35 34.41
C LEU A 38 -22.84 18.30 33.27
N THR A 39 -23.41 19.51 33.23
CA THR A 39 -23.03 20.60 32.30
C THR A 39 -21.93 21.51 32.86
N GLN A 40 -20.95 20.96 33.59
CA GLN A 40 -19.74 21.71 33.95
C GLN A 40 -18.48 20.97 33.50
N PRO A 41 -17.63 21.59 32.65
CA PRO A 41 -16.36 21.01 32.28
C PRO A 41 -15.47 20.90 33.51
N ILE A 42 -15.03 19.68 33.83
CA ILE A 42 -14.04 19.43 34.87
C ILE A 42 -12.68 19.82 34.30
N TYR A 43 -12.13 20.92 34.81
CA TYR A 43 -10.84 21.47 34.41
C TYR A 43 -9.68 20.68 35.06
N LEU A 44 -8.68 20.32 34.26
CA LEU A 44 -7.40 19.85 34.80
C LEU A 44 -6.69 21.05 35.46
N LYS A 45 -6.44 20.92 36.76
CA LYS A 45 -5.75 21.94 37.57
C LYS A 45 -4.28 22.02 37.15
N PRO A 46 -3.71 23.20 36.85
CA PRO A 46 -2.27 23.35 36.65
C PRO A 46 -1.53 22.88 37.91
N ARG A 47 -0.49 22.06 37.73
CA ARG A 47 0.39 21.66 38.82
C ARG A 47 1.35 22.81 39.11
N HIS A 48 1.00 23.66 40.07
CA HIS A 48 1.95 24.59 40.67
C HIS A 48 3.07 23.76 41.33
N GLY A 49 4.30 23.98 40.88
CA GLY A 49 5.48 23.65 41.66
C GLY A 49 5.64 24.69 42.75
N ASP A 50 5.53 24.27 44.01
CA ASP A 50 6.15 24.98 45.11
C ASP A 50 7.66 24.87 44.91
N ASP A 51 8.32 26.02 44.73
CA ASP A 51 9.58 26.31 45.39
C ASP A 51 9.74 27.83 45.45
N SER A 52 9.57 28.33 46.67
CA SER A 52 9.89 29.67 47.13
C SER A 52 11.40 29.88 47.10
N ASP A 53 11.87 30.98 46.49
CA ASP A 53 12.96 31.79 47.05
C ASP A 53 13.20 33.09 46.26
N ILE A 54 13.57 34.14 47.02
CA ILE A 54 14.28 35.40 46.66
C ILE A 54 13.43 36.69 46.51
N PRO A 55 13.87 37.83 47.09
CA PRO A 55 12.98 38.78 47.77
C PRO A 55 12.76 40.14 47.06
N HIS A 56 11.82 40.88 47.66
CA HIS A 56 11.47 42.29 47.52
C HIS A 56 12.46 43.26 46.85
N ALA A 57 11.94 44.05 45.90
CA ALA A 57 12.30 45.45 45.71
C ALA A 57 11.09 46.28 45.23
N SER A 58 11.08 47.53 45.66
CA SER A 58 9.94 48.40 45.93
C SER A 58 9.58 49.37 44.79
N SER A 59 8.31 49.83 44.79
CA SER A 59 7.83 51.16 44.36
C SER A 59 7.85 51.44 42.83
N VAL A 60 6.93 52.15 42.17
CA VAL A 60 6.09 53.32 42.48
C VAL A 60 4.87 53.31 41.52
N ALA A 61 3.72 53.79 41.99
CA ALA A 61 2.53 54.04 41.20
C ALA A 61 2.66 55.28 40.30
N THR A 62 2.12 55.23 39.08
CA THR A 62 1.53 56.44 38.47
C THR A 62 0.38 56.05 37.54
N THR A 63 -0.81 56.51 37.92
CA THR A 63 -2.03 56.52 37.13
C THR A 63 -1.93 57.55 36.01
N SER A 64 -2.27 57.16 34.78
CA SER A 64 -2.82 58.11 33.80
C SER A 64 -3.91 57.44 32.97
N ASN A 65 -5.13 57.97 33.14
CA ASN A 65 -6.28 57.69 32.29
C ASN A 65 -6.03 58.30 30.92
N SER A 66 -6.08 57.49 29.87
CA SER A 66 -6.44 57.97 28.54
C SER A 66 -7.24 56.89 27.81
N THR A 67 -8.51 57.20 27.61
CA THR A 67 -9.44 56.50 26.71
C THR A 67 -8.86 56.52 25.30
N VAL A 68 -8.46 55.36 24.79
CA VAL A 68 -8.09 55.17 23.38
C VAL A 68 -8.91 54.01 22.85
N HIS A 69 -9.61 54.28 21.75
CA HIS A 69 -10.40 53.35 20.97
C HIS A 69 -9.70 51.99 20.83
N VAL A 70 -10.38 50.92 21.26
CA VAL A 70 -9.99 49.53 20.97
C VAL A 70 -10.25 49.29 19.49
N ALA A 71 -9.30 49.69 18.66
CA ALA A 71 -9.13 49.11 17.34
C ALA A 71 -8.58 47.70 17.58
N LEU A 72 -9.42 46.69 17.37
CA LEU A 72 -9.05 45.27 17.37
C LEU A 72 -8.11 45.03 16.17
N SER A 73 -6.82 45.36 16.33
CA SER A 73 -5.82 44.97 15.35
C SER A 73 -5.54 43.49 15.54
N HIS A 74 -6.01 42.66 14.61
CA HIS A 74 -5.56 41.28 14.46
C HIS A 74 -4.08 41.28 14.07
N SER A 75 -3.22 41.38 15.09
CA SER A 75 -1.78 41.20 14.98
C SER A 75 -1.48 39.71 14.91
N HIS A 76 -1.39 39.16 13.70
CA HIS A 76 -0.57 37.97 13.48
C HIS A 76 0.89 38.41 13.52
N GLY A 77 1.39 38.66 14.74
CA GLY A 77 2.77 39.00 14.99
C GLY A 77 3.69 37.87 14.55
N HIS A 78 4.37 38.08 13.42
CA HIS A 78 5.55 37.32 13.03
C HIS A 78 6.66 37.62 14.03
N ASP A 79 6.69 36.89 15.13
CA ASP A 79 7.86 36.88 15.99
C ASP A 79 8.93 36.02 15.31
N HIS A 80 9.88 36.66 14.62
CA HIS A 80 11.12 36.04 14.15
C HIS A 80 12.09 35.75 15.31
N GLY A 81 11.58 35.70 16.54
CA GLY A 81 12.30 35.29 17.73
C GLY A 81 12.79 33.84 17.66
N GLN A 82 13.78 33.55 18.51
CA GLN A 82 14.28 32.19 18.67
C GLN A 82 13.15 31.25 19.13
N PRO A 83 13.10 30.00 18.63
CA PRO A 83 12.11 29.04 19.07
C PRO A 83 12.18 28.84 20.58
N ARG A 84 11.02 28.73 21.23
CA ARG A 84 10.93 28.64 22.69
C ARG A 84 11.16 27.21 23.17
N LEU A 85 11.77 27.08 24.36
CA LEU A 85 12.02 25.79 25.00
C LEU A 85 10.80 25.31 25.80
N GLU A 86 10.13 26.22 26.49
CA GLU A 86 8.99 25.90 27.35
C GLU A 86 7.67 26.30 26.69
N LEU A 87 6.61 25.56 27.03
CA LEU A 87 5.26 25.86 26.57
C LEU A 87 4.73 27.13 27.24
N ASN A 88 4.25 28.05 26.41
CA ASN A 88 3.52 29.22 26.88
C ASN A 88 2.03 28.89 26.94
N GLU A 89 1.55 28.40 28.07
CA GLU A 89 0.17 27.95 28.22
C GLU A 89 -0.85 29.09 28.06
N THR A 90 -0.51 30.34 28.41
CA THR A 90 -1.42 31.48 28.23
C THR A 90 -1.68 31.76 26.76
N GLU A 91 -0.64 31.77 25.93
CA GLU A 91 -0.76 31.97 24.49
C GLU A 91 -1.51 30.82 23.81
N ILE A 92 -1.31 29.58 24.26
CA ILE A 92 -2.05 28.42 23.76
C ILE A 92 -3.55 28.58 24.09
N LEU A 93 -3.87 28.96 25.33
CA LEU A 93 -5.24 29.20 25.76
C LEU A 93 -5.90 30.37 25.02
N GLU A 94 -5.19 31.48 24.80
CA GLU A 94 -5.69 32.62 24.03
C GLU A 94 -5.97 32.26 22.57
N LYS A 95 -5.08 31.48 21.95
CA LYS A 95 -5.16 31.13 20.53
C LYS A 95 -6.16 30.02 20.24
N PHE A 96 -6.23 29.00 21.10
CA PHE A 96 -6.98 27.78 20.83
C PHE A 96 -8.12 27.51 21.80
N GLY A 97 -8.17 28.22 22.92
CA GLY A 97 -9.13 27.98 24.00
C GLY A 97 -8.69 26.85 24.95
N PRO A 98 -9.48 26.58 26.01
CA PRO A 98 -9.22 25.49 26.93
C PRO A 98 -9.43 24.12 26.27
N ASP A 99 -8.53 23.19 26.55
CA ASP A 99 -8.65 21.80 26.08
C ASP A 99 -9.80 21.09 26.85
N PRO A 100 -10.82 20.54 26.16
CA PRO A 100 -11.90 19.81 26.81
C PRO A 100 -11.41 18.43 27.31
N LEU A 101 -12.16 17.84 28.25
CA LEU A 101 -11.85 16.53 28.80
C LEU A 101 -11.77 15.44 27.70
N SER A 102 -10.66 14.70 27.64
CA SER A 102 -10.48 13.57 26.72
C SER A 102 -11.04 12.25 27.24
N TYR A 103 -11.46 11.36 26.33
CA TYR A 103 -11.85 10.00 26.72
C TYR A 103 -10.66 9.27 27.37
N TYR A 104 -9.45 9.49 26.85
CA TYR A 104 -8.23 8.99 27.48
C TYR A 104 -8.03 9.53 28.91
N ALA A 105 -8.21 10.83 29.13
CA ALA A 105 -8.11 11.43 30.45
C ALA A 105 -9.21 10.94 31.40
N HIS A 106 -10.44 10.83 30.90
CA HIS A 106 -11.57 10.27 31.62
C HIS A 106 -11.31 8.82 32.07
N ASP A 107 -10.73 8.00 31.19
CA ASP A 107 -10.52 6.58 31.47
C ASP A 107 -9.31 6.28 32.36
N PHE A 108 -8.27 7.12 32.31
CA PHE A 108 -6.98 6.81 32.97
C PHE A 108 -6.43 7.89 33.89
N GLN A 109 -6.89 9.13 33.82
CA GLN A 109 -6.28 10.26 34.54
C GLN A 109 -7.17 10.85 35.63
N LEU A 110 -8.50 10.66 35.57
CA LEU A 110 -9.40 11.15 36.61
C LEU A 110 -9.46 10.18 37.81
N GLU A 111 -9.21 10.70 39.01
CA GLU A 111 -9.36 9.97 40.27
C GLU A 111 -10.82 10.08 40.75
N GLY A 112 -11.63 9.01 40.60
CA GLY A 112 -13.00 8.98 41.15
C GLY A 112 -13.88 7.87 40.56
N GLU A 113 -14.23 7.99 39.28
CA GLU A 113 -14.96 6.96 38.53
C GLU A 113 -13.98 6.26 37.59
N LYS A 114 -13.75 4.95 37.78
CA LYS A 114 -12.90 4.18 36.86
C LYS A 114 -13.62 4.07 35.52
N GLY A 115 -13.19 4.86 34.54
CA GLY A 115 -13.69 4.75 33.18
C GLY A 115 -13.44 3.37 32.60
N LEU A 116 -14.21 3.01 31.57
CA LEU A 116 -14.17 1.68 30.94
C LEU A 116 -13.05 1.56 29.90
N GLY A 117 -11.87 2.11 30.21
CA GLY A 117 -10.72 2.16 29.30
C GLY A 117 -10.28 0.79 28.79
N GLY A 118 -10.42 -0.27 29.59
CA GLY A 118 -10.14 -1.64 29.16
C GLY A 118 -11.02 -2.11 27.98
N LEU A 119 -12.29 -1.70 27.96
CA LEU A 119 -13.22 -2.03 26.88
C LEU A 119 -12.86 -1.28 25.59
N MET A 120 -12.42 -0.03 25.70
CA MET A 120 -11.93 0.75 24.57
C MET A 120 -10.61 0.21 24.02
N ILE A 121 -9.66 -0.15 24.89
CA ILE A 121 -8.41 -0.80 24.46
C ILE A 121 -8.73 -2.10 23.72
N PHE A 122 -9.64 -2.92 24.23
CA PHE A 122 -10.08 -4.13 23.55
C PHE A 122 -10.68 -3.84 22.17
N HIS A 123 -11.54 -2.83 22.05
CA HIS A 123 -12.06 -2.36 20.76
C HIS A 123 -10.92 -1.99 19.78
N ILE A 124 -9.98 -1.15 20.22
CA ILE A 124 -8.86 -0.67 19.39
C ILE A 124 -7.98 -1.83 18.92
N VAL A 125 -7.60 -2.73 19.83
CA VAL A 125 -6.70 -3.86 19.52
C VAL A 125 -7.39 -4.84 18.57
N VAL A 126 -8.63 -5.24 18.86
CA VAL A 126 -9.36 -6.20 18.01
C VAL A 126 -9.65 -5.63 16.63
N MET A 127 -10.06 -4.36 16.53
CA MET A 127 -10.27 -3.71 15.22
C MET A 127 -8.97 -3.54 14.43
N SER A 128 -7.87 -3.17 15.11
CA SER A 128 -6.56 -3.03 14.46
C SER A 128 -6.06 -4.37 13.91
N LEU A 129 -6.15 -5.44 14.70
CA LEU A 129 -5.79 -6.78 14.24
C LEU A 129 -6.72 -7.27 13.11
N ALA A 130 -8.01 -6.95 13.15
CA ALA A 130 -8.93 -7.32 12.09
C ALA A 130 -8.54 -6.68 10.75
N PHE A 131 -8.36 -5.35 10.71
CA PHE A 131 -8.15 -4.62 9.47
C PHE A 131 -6.70 -4.60 8.96
N PHE A 132 -5.70 -4.61 9.85
CA PHE A 132 -4.30 -4.53 9.46
C PHE A 132 -3.57 -5.88 9.45
N VAL A 133 -4.18 -6.93 10.01
CA VAL A 133 -3.63 -8.29 9.96
C VAL A 133 -4.60 -9.23 9.22
N ALA A 134 -5.74 -9.56 9.82
CA ALA A 134 -6.63 -10.61 9.30
C ALA A 134 -7.14 -10.33 7.87
N LEU A 135 -7.54 -9.08 7.58
CA LEU A 135 -8.04 -8.68 6.27
C LEU A 135 -6.99 -8.81 5.15
N PRO A 136 -5.75 -8.27 5.26
CA PRO A 136 -4.68 -8.51 4.30
C PRO A 136 -4.42 -10.01 4.02
N PHE A 137 -4.42 -10.84 5.06
CA PHE A 137 -4.27 -12.29 4.92
C PHE A 137 -5.46 -12.91 4.15
N ALA A 138 -6.70 -12.50 4.46
CA ALA A 138 -7.90 -12.96 3.76
C ALA A 138 -7.86 -12.60 2.26
N ILE A 139 -7.51 -11.36 1.92
CA ILE A 139 -7.41 -10.85 0.54
C ILE A 139 -6.38 -11.66 -0.26
N VAL A 140 -5.21 -11.92 0.32
CA VAL A 140 -4.16 -12.69 -0.35
C VAL A 140 -4.57 -14.12 -0.59
N LEU A 141 -5.13 -14.80 0.42
CA LEU A 141 -5.57 -16.18 0.28
C LEU A 141 -6.68 -16.30 -0.78
N ARG A 142 -7.56 -15.30 -0.89
CA ARG A 142 -8.54 -15.27 -1.99
C ARG A 142 -7.88 -15.07 -3.34
N SER A 143 -6.94 -14.12 -3.43
CA SER A 143 -6.20 -13.89 -4.68
C SER A 143 -5.43 -15.13 -5.13
N ALA A 144 -5.02 -16.00 -4.21
CA ALA A 144 -4.37 -17.27 -4.48
C ALA A 144 -5.35 -18.46 -4.63
N LYS A 145 -6.67 -18.22 -4.57
CA LYS A 145 -7.73 -19.25 -4.59
C LYS A 145 -7.52 -20.37 -3.56
N HIS A 146 -6.91 -20.05 -2.42
CA HIS A 146 -6.55 -21.03 -1.41
C HIS A 146 -7.75 -21.40 -0.53
N LYS A 147 -7.92 -22.69 -0.21
CA LYS A 147 -9.07 -23.24 0.55
C LYS A 147 -9.25 -22.61 1.95
N ALA A 148 -8.13 -22.20 2.59
CA ALA A 148 -8.16 -21.55 3.91
C ALA A 148 -8.76 -20.14 3.91
N HIS A 149 -9.02 -19.53 2.74
CA HIS A 149 -9.59 -18.19 2.65
C HIS A 149 -10.88 -18.03 3.46
N GLY A 150 -11.82 -18.97 3.35
CA GLY A 150 -13.10 -18.89 4.09
C GLY A 150 -12.91 -18.87 5.61
N ALA A 151 -11.97 -19.66 6.13
CA ALA A 151 -11.66 -19.68 7.56
C ALA A 151 -11.06 -18.36 8.05
N VAL A 152 -10.10 -17.79 7.30
CA VAL A 152 -9.49 -16.50 7.65
C VAL A 152 -10.50 -15.35 7.53
N ASN A 153 -11.37 -15.38 6.52
CA ASN A 153 -12.45 -14.41 6.38
C ASN A 153 -13.47 -14.50 7.54
N ALA A 154 -13.80 -15.71 8.00
CA ALA A 154 -14.66 -15.91 9.18
C ALA A 154 -14.02 -15.34 10.46
N VAL A 155 -12.70 -15.53 10.66
CA VAL A 155 -11.97 -14.90 11.77
C VAL A 155 -12.04 -13.37 11.67
N PHE A 156 -11.82 -12.81 10.48
CA PHE A 156 -11.96 -11.37 10.25
C PHE A 156 -13.36 -10.84 10.60
N LEU A 157 -14.43 -11.53 10.17
CA LEU A 157 -15.80 -11.16 10.50
C LEU A 157 -16.11 -11.30 12.00
N ALA A 158 -15.58 -12.33 12.66
CA ALA A 158 -15.72 -12.50 14.10
C ALA A 158 -15.04 -11.36 14.87
N MET A 159 -13.81 -10.99 14.49
CA MET A 159 -13.08 -9.89 15.12
C MET A 159 -13.77 -8.54 14.91
N THR A 160 -14.23 -8.24 13.69
CA THR A 160 -14.98 -7.00 13.42
C THR A 160 -16.30 -6.94 14.19
N THR A 161 -16.99 -8.07 14.35
CA THR A 161 -18.20 -8.17 15.20
C THR A 161 -17.87 -7.91 16.67
N LEU A 162 -16.85 -8.57 17.22
CA LEU A 162 -16.42 -8.38 18.61
C LEU A 162 -15.99 -6.93 18.88
N GLY A 163 -15.22 -6.33 17.98
CA GLY A 163 -14.84 -4.94 18.07
C GLY A 163 -16.05 -3.99 17.98
N PHE A 164 -17.03 -4.28 17.13
CA PHE A 164 -18.23 -3.45 17.01
C PHE A 164 -19.07 -3.50 18.29
N LEU A 165 -19.24 -4.69 18.85
CA LEU A 165 -19.96 -4.90 20.11
C LEU A 165 -19.26 -4.19 21.28
N SER A 166 -17.93 -4.32 21.41
CA SER A 166 -17.19 -3.66 22.48
C SER A 166 -17.19 -2.13 22.34
N GLY A 167 -17.04 -1.60 21.13
CA GLY A 167 -17.12 -0.16 20.87
C GLY A 167 -18.52 0.41 21.13
N THR A 168 -19.57 -0.33 20.76
CA THR A 168 -20.97 0.05 21.05
C THR A 168 -21.27 0.00 22.54
N ALA A 169 -20.77 -1.03 23.23
CA ALA A 169 -20.90 -1.15 24.68
C ALA A 169 -20.19 0.01 25.39
N TYR A 170 -18.95 0.35 24.99
CA TYR A 170 -18.24 1.51 25.53
C TYR A 170 -19.03 2.80 25.31
N LYS A 171 -19.52 3.04 24.09
CA LYS A 171 -20.32 4.24 23.78
C LYS A 171 -21.60 4.36 24.62
N LYS A 172 -22.23 3.24 24.99
CA LYS A 172 -23.45 3.24 25.81
C LYS A 172 -23.18 3.38 27.30
N LEU A 173 -22.02 2.92 27.77
CA LEU A 173 -21.67 2.88 29.18
C LEU A 173 -20.83 4.07 29.63
N SER A 174 -20.13 4.73 28.70
CA SER A 174 -19.35 5.93 28.94
C SER A 174 -20.17 7.19 28.63
N PRO A 175 -19.94 8.31 29.35
CA PRO A 175 -20.59 9.58 29.04
C PRO A 175 -20.21 10.06 27.64
N ASP A 176 -21.15 10.69 26.93
CA ASP A 176 -20.85 11.29 25.63
C ASP A 176 -20.13 12.63 25.84
N LEU A 177 -18.80 12.62 25.68
CA LEU A 177 -17.96 13.81 25.85
C LEU A 177 -17.99 14.72 24.61
N TYR A 178 -18.38 14.19 23.44
CA TYR A 178 -18.26 14.90 22.17
C TYR A 178 -19.47 14.69 21.29
N GLU A 179 -20.47 15.54 21.49
CA GLU A 179 -21.64 15.59 20.64
C GLU A 179 -21.26 15.74 19.16
N GLY A 180 -21.90 14.93 18.31
CA GLY A 180 -21.68 14.97 16.86
C GLY A 180 -20.40 14.28 16.35
N SER A 181 -19.65 13.57 17.20
CA SER A 181 -18.45 12.81 16.80
C SER A 181 -18.68 11.94 15.55
N VAL A 182 -17.73 12.01 14.60
CA VAL A 182 -17.82 11.37 13.28
C VAL A 182 -17.29 9.94 13.26
N HIS A 183 -16.47 9.53 14.24
CA HIS A 183 -15.84 8.20 14.24
C HIS A 183 -16.86 7.06 14.11
N GLY A 184 -17.91 7.07 14.93
CA GLY A 184 -18.96 6.04 14.88
C GLY A 184 -19.73 6.03 13.54
N LYS A 185 -19.96 7.20 12.93
CA LYS A 185 -20.65 7.31 11.63
C LYS A 185 -19.79 6.70 10.51
N VAL A 186 -18.52 7.09 10.43
CA VAL A 186 -17.60 6.59 9.39
C VAL A 186 -17.28 5.10 9.63
N GLY A 187 -17.14 4.68 10.89
CA GLY A 187 -16.97 3.27 11.26
C GLY A 187 -18.15 2.40 10.82
N ASN A 188 -19.39 2.89 10.96
CA ASN A 188 -20.57 2.17 10.47
C ASN A 188 -20.58 2.06 8.94
N VAL A 189 -20.11 3.08 8.21
CA VAL A 189 -19.95 3.00 6.75
C VAL A 189 -18.90 1.95 6.38
N LEU A 190 -17.76 1.92 7.07
CA LEU A 190 -16.72 0.91 6.88
C LEU A 190 -17.29 -0.50 7.07
N LEU A 191 -18.00 -0.73 8.18
CA LEU A 191 -18.61 -2.02 8.49
C LEU A 191 -19.73 -2.38 7.49
N PHE A 192 -20.51 -1.42 7.02
CA PHE A 192 -21.50 -1.66 5.97
C PHE A 192 -20.84 -2.19 4.69
N ILE A 193 -19.77 -1.55 4.23
CA ILE A 193 -19.03 -2.01 3.04
C ILE A 193 -18.43 -3.40 3.30
N VAL A 194 -17.86 -3.66 4.47
CA VAL A 194 -17.34 -4.99 4.86
C VAL A 194 -18.45 -6.05 4.78
N ASN A 195 -19.64 -5.78 5.31
CA ASN A 195 -20.76 -6.72 5.24
C ASN A 195 -21.22 -6.95 3.80
N VAL A 196 -21.33 -5.90 2.99
CA VAL A 196 -21.69 -6.03 1.56
C VAL A 196 -20.67 -6.88 0.81
N LEU A 197 -19.37 -6.60 0.97
CA LEU A 197 -18.32 -7.38 0.33
C LEU A 197 -18.29 -8.82 0.86
N GLY A 198 -18.51 -9.03 2.16
CA GLY A 198 -18.59 -10.34 2.78
C GLY A 198 -19.77 -11.18 2.26
N VAL A 199 -20.93 -10.56 2.04
CA VAL A 199 -22.08 -11.24 1.40
C VAL A 199 -21.75 -11.63 -0.03
N ILE A 200 -21.16 -10.72 -0.82
CA ILE A 200 -20.74 -11.00 -2.20
C ILE A 200 -19.74 -12.17 -2.24
N ASP A 201 -18.78 -12.19 -1.33
CA ASP A 201 -17.77 -13.24 -1.19
C ASP A 201 -18.38 -14.59 -0.77
N ALA A 202 -19.42 -14.56 0.07
CA ALA A 202 -20.16 -15.74 0.52
C ALA A 202 -21.18 -16.27 -0.50
N LEU A 203 -21.52 -15.53 -1.58
CA LEU A 203 -22.51 -15.97 -2.58
C LEU A 203 -22.27 -17.38 -3.15
N PRO A 204 -21.04 -17.80 -3.50
CA PRO A 204 -20.81 -19.16 -3.99
C PRO A 204 -21.09 -20.22 -2.92
N LEU A 205 -20.76 -19.93 -1.65
CA LEU A 205 -21.06 -20.80 -0.51
C LEU A 205 -22.57 -20.90 -0.28
N ILE A 206 -23.28 -19.77 -0.32
CA ILE A 206 -24.74 -19.69 -0.16
C ILE A 206 -25.45 -20.48 -1.28
N ARG A 207 -24.99 -20.37 -2.53
CA ARG A 207 -25.54 -21.15 -3.65
C ARG A 207 -25.35 -22.65 -3.44
N ARG A 208 -24.13 -23.09 -3.11
CA ARG A 208 -23.86 -24.51 -2.81
C ARG A 208 -24.69 -25.04 -1.66
N PHE A 209 -24.90 -24.22 -0.62
CA PHE A 209 -25.78 -24.57 0.48
C PHE A 209 -27.25 -24.66 0.05
N TYR A 210 -27.73 -23.73 -0.77
CA TYR A 210 -29.07 -23.77 -1.33
C TYR A 210 -29.28 -25.02 -2.20
N ASP A 211 -28.31 -25.37 -3.05
CA ASP A 211 -28.37 -26.57 -3.89
C ASP A 211 -28.41 -27.83 -3.03
N PHE A 212 -27.62 -27.90 -1.94
CA PHE A 212 -27.68 -28.98 -0.96
C PHE A 212 -29.05 -29.09 -0.27
N VAL A 213 -29.64 -27.97 0.13
CA VAL A 213 -30.99 -27.96 0.75
C VAL A 213 -32.05 -28.39 -0.27
N ARG A 214 -31.95 -27.93 -1.52
CA ARG A 214 -32.86 -28.28 -2.62
C ARG A 214 -32.78 -29.75 -3.02
N ALA A 215 -31.62 -30.38 -2.89
CA ALA A 215 -31.40 -31.79 -3.19
C ALA A 215 -32.22 -32.75 -2.29
N GLY A 216 -32.76 -32.23 -1.18
CA GLY A 216 -33.77 -32.88 -0.37
C GLY A 216 -33.23 -33.78 0.76
N PRO A 217 -34.10 -34.23 1.69
CA PRO A 217 -33.71 -34.91 2.92
C PRO A 217 -32.96 -36.24 2.73
N SER A 218 -33.14 -36.90 1.59
CA SER A 218 -32.45 -38.15 1.24
C SER A 218 -30.95 -37.97 1.02
N GLU A 219 -30.50 -36.74 0.75
CA GLU A 219 -29.11 -36.42 0.42
C GLU A 219 -28.40 -35.64 1.53
N TRP A 220 -29.11 -35.34 2.64
CA TRP A 220 -28.59 -34.62 3.80
C TRP A 220 -27.66 -35.49 4.64
N THR A 221 -26.48 -35.79 4.10
CA THR A 221 -25.40 -36.46 4.83
C THR A 221 -24.37 -35.43 5.32
N PRO A 222 -23.86 -35.56 6.57
CA PRO A 222 -22.80 -34.67 7.09
C PRO A 222 -21.55 -34.64 6.20
N SER A 223 -21.24 -35.76 5.56
CA SER A 223 -20.15 -35.89 4.59
C SER A 223 -20.40 -35.00 3.37
N ARG A 224 -21.59 -35.07 2.76
CA ARG A 224 -21.91 -34.26 1.58
C ARG A 224 -21.98 -32.77 1.92
N LEU A 225 -22.53 -32.40 3.08
CA LEU A 225 -22.46 -31.02 3.59
C LEU A 225 -21.00 -30.53 3.67
N TRP A 226 -20.11 -31.35 4.24
CA TRP A 226 -18.70 -31.00 4.39
C TRP A 226 -17.95 -30.89 3.05
N TYR A 227 -18.13 -31.86 2.14
CA TYR A 227 -17.40 -31.89 0.87
C TYR A 227 -17.96 -30.91 -0.18
N LEU A 228 -19.28 -30.82 -0.31
CA LEU A 228 -19.94 -29.98 -1.31
C LEU A 228 -20.00 -28.51 -0.89
N VAL A 229 -20.47 -28.23 0.34
CA VAL A 229 -20.72 -26.86 0.78
C VAL A 229 -19.44 -26.21 1.29
N LEU A 230 -18.73 -26.84 2.23
CA LEU A 230 -17.57 -26.22 2.90
C LEU A 230 -16.26 -26.38 2.12
N ARG A 231 -15.99 -27.55 1.50
CA ARG A 231 -14.79 -27.75 0.69
C ARG A 231 -14.94 -27.34 -0.77
N GLY A 232 -16.17 -27.29 -1.29
CA GLY A 232 -16.42 -26.92 -2.68
C GLY A 232 -15.79 -27.87 -3.69
N GLN A 233 -15.58 -29.14 -3.33
CA GLN A 233 -15.28 -30.17 -4.32
C GLN A 233 -16.59 -30.46 -5.04
N GLU A 234 -16.71 -30.04 -6.29
CA GLU A 234 -17.67 -30.65 -7.20
C GLU A 234 -17.25 -32.12 -7.31
N GLU A 235 -18.17 -33.05 -6.99
CA GLU A 235 -18.00 -34.43 -7.45
C GLU A 235 -17.89 -34.32 -8.97
N GLY A 236 -16.74 -34.70 -9.53
CA GLY A 236 -16.56 -34.76 -10.98
C GLY A 236 -17.74 -35.52 -11.59
N PRO A 237 -18.27 -35.07 -12.75
CA PRO A 237 -19.40 -35.75 -13.33
C PRO A 237 -18.97 -37.18 -13.70
N SER A 238 -19.49 -38.17 -12.99
CA SER A 238 -19.90 -39.38 -13.69
C SER A 238 -20.95 -38.90 -14.69
N GLN A 239 -20.53 -38.81 -15.94
CA GLN A 239 -21.28 -38.36 -17.09
C GLN A 239 -22.43 -39.35 -17.33
N ARG A 240 -23.48 -39.25 -16.53
CA ARG A 240 -24.74 -39.94 -16.75
C ARG A 240 -25.42 -39.17 -17.88
N TRP A 241 -25.23 -39.68 -19.09
CA TRP A 241 -25.95 -39.27 -20.29
C TRP A 241 -27.45 -39.28 -20.00
N ILE A 242 -27.99 -38.11 -19.68
CA ILE A 242 -29.40 -37.80 -19.90
C ILE A 242 -29.40 -37.09 -21.24
N ILE A 243 -29.74 -37.87 -22.26
CA ILE A 243 -30.14 -37.36 -23.56
C ILE A 243 -31.37 -36.50 -23.27
N ASP A 244 -31.18 -35.17 -23.28
CA ASP A 244 -32.30 -34.24 -23.36
C ASP A 244 -32.50 -33.96 -24.85
N ASP A 245 -33.49 -34.67 -25.41
CA ASP A 245 -33.97 -34.53 -26.78
C ASP A 245 -34.49 -33.11 -26.99
N ASN A 246 -33.64 -32.21 -27.50
CA ASN A 246 -34.08 -30.99 -28.18
C ASN A 246 -32.99 -30.54 -29.18
N GLU A 247 -32.89 -31.28 -30.29
CA GLU A 247 -32.16 -30.87 -31.49
C GLU A 247 -32.87 -29.66 -32.15
N GLU A 248 -32.27 -28.47 -32.05
CA GLU A 248 -32.35 -27.49 -33.13
C GLU A 248 -31.15 -27.66 -34.07
N ARG A 249 -31.47 -28.17 -35.26
CA ARG A 249 -30.60 -28.48 -36.40
C ARG A 249 -29.56 -27.38 -36.71
N ILE A 250 -28.29 -27.74 -36.63
CA ILE A 250 -27.24 -27.17 -37.48
C ILE A 250 -27.10 -28.10 -38.69
N LYS A 251 -27.72 -27.72 -39.81
CA LYS A 251 -27.52 -28.37 -41.11
C LYS A 251 -26.11 -28.03 -41.62
N LEU A 252 -25.20 -28.99 -41.59
CA LEU A 252 -24.03 -29.02 -42.46
C LEU A 252 -24.39 -29.92 -43.64
N THR A 253 -24.67 -29.32 -44.79
CA THR A 253 -24.73 -30.00 -46.08
C THR A 253 -23.31 -30.39 -46.48
N ALA A 254 -23.04 -31.68 -46.55
CA ALA A 254 -21.86 -32.25 -47.18
C ALA A 254 -22.18 -32.51 -48.66
N ASP A 255 -21.38 -31.95 -49.56
CA ASP A 255 -21.24 -32.45 -50.93
C ASP A 255 -20.05 -33.44 -50.95
N PRO A 256 -20.20 -34.66 -51.50
CA PRO A 256 -19.11 -35.61 -51.67
C PRO A 256 -18.59 -35.55 -53.11
N GLU A 257 -17.28 -35.34 -53.33
CA GLU A 257 -16.51 -36.06 -54.36
C GLU A 257 -15.02 -35.63 -54.40
N GLU A 258 -14.18 -36.60 -54.76
CA GLU A 258 -12.74 -36.58 -55.05
C GLU A 258 -11.73 -36.45 -53.90
N ILE A 259 -11.34 -37.60 -53.33
CA ILE A 259 -9.98 -37.81 -52.83
C ILE A 259 -9.38 -39.01 -53.57
N GLN A 260 -8.41 -38.72 -54.44
CA GLN A 260 -7.62 -39.69 -55.19
C GLN A 260 -6.33 -40.00 -54.41
N HIS A 261 -6.01 -41.29 -54.28
CA HIS A 261 -4.88 -41.83 -53.52
C HIS A 261 -3.50 -41.52 -54.13
N SER A 262 -2.48 -41.34 -53.28
CA SER A 262 -1.11 -41.89 -53.47
C SER A 262 -0.21 -41.69 -52.21
N PRO A 263 0.86 -42.50 -52.04
CA PRO A 263 1.23 -43.11 -50.75
C PRO A 263 2.37 -42.43 -49.96
N VAL A 264 2.41 -42.75 -48.67
CA VAL A 264 3.39 -42.29 -47.67
C VAL A 264 4.64 -43.19 -47.68
N GLU A 265 5.83 -42.60 -47.86
CA GLU A 265 7.11 -43.22 -47.51
C GLU A 265 7.50 -42.93 -46.04
N PRO A 266 8.13 -43.88 -45.32
CA PRO A 266 8.58 -43.68 -43.95
C PRO A 266 10.12 -43.50 -43.88
N ALA A 267 10.60 -42.37 -43.37
CA ALA A 267 11.96 -42.25 -42.82
C ALA A 267 12.18 -40.90 -42.10
N VAL A 268 12.17 -40.87 -40.76
CA VAL A 268 12.95 -39.91 -39.96
C VAL A 268 13.41 -40.56 -38.65
N ASP A 269 14.71 -40.44 -38.38
CA ASP A 269 15.55 -41.18 -37.43
C ASP A 269 15.15 -41.10 -35.95
N SER A 270 15.15 -42.27 -35.28
CA SER A 270 14.89 -42.45 -33.84
C SER A 270 16.03 -41.99 -32.92
N GLU A 271 17.15 -41.49 -33.46
CA GLU A 271 18.35 -41.15 -32.68
C GLU A 271 18.33 -39.69 -32.13
N HIS A 272 17.41 -38.85 -32.61
CA HIS A 272 17.25 -37.47 -32.13
C HIS A 272 16.33 -37.39 -30.90
N ALA A 273 15.27 -38.21 -30.87
CA ALA A 273 14.34 -38.30 -29.74
C ALA A 273 15.03 -38.82 -28.46
N GLN A 274 16.01 -39.71 -28.60
CA GLN A 274 16.71 -40.33 -27.47
C GLN A 274 17.69 -39.37 -26.77
N ARG A 275 18.32 -38.45 -27.51
CA ARG A 275 19.23 -37.42 -26.96
C ARG A 275 18.53 -36.31 -26.19
N VAL A 276 17.27 -36.01 -26.53
CA VAL A 276 16.46 -35.02 -25.80
C VAL A 276 15.99 -35.60 -24.46
N HIS A 277 15.68 -36.90 -24.43
CA HIS A 277 15.25 -37.61 -23.22
C HIS A 277 16.37 -37.76 -22.18
N GLU A 278 17.60 -38.05 -22.60
CA GLU A 278 18.74 -38.23 -21.69
C GLU A 278 19.22 -36.90 -21.03
N ARG A 279 18.99 -35.77 -21.70
CA ARG A 279 19.37 -34.44 -21.18
C ARG A 279 18.40 -33.93 -20.09
N LEU A 280 17.16 -34.39 -20.08
CA LEU A 280 16.16 -34.04 -19.06
C LEU A 280 16.38 -34.79 -17.73
N LEU A 281 17.00 -35.98 -17.76
CA LEU A 281 17.25 -36.79 -16.57
C LEU A 281 18.43 -36.31 -15.69
N ARG A 282 19.30 -35.41 -16.20
CA ARG A 282 20.45 -34.87 -15.42
C ARG A 282 20.11 -33.68 -14.51
N PHE A 283 18.90 -33.16 -14.55
CA PHE A 283 18.51 -31.99 -13.74
C PHE A 283 17.85 -32.34 -12.40
N ASN A 284 17.79 -33.62 -12.01
CA ASN A 284 17.04 -34.06 -10.83
C ASN A 284 17.88 -34.69 -9.69
N THR A 285 19.17 -34.37 -9.54
CA THR A 285 19.96 -34.83 -8.39
C THR A 285 20.68 -33.69 -7.65
N THR A 286 20.02 -33.27 -6.57
CA THR A 286 20.51 -32.79 -5.25
C THR A 286 21.85 -32.08 -5.07
N SER A 287 21.75 -30.97 -4.33
CA SER A 287 22.72 -30.19 -3.56
C SER A 287 23.77 -30.96 -2.74
N THR A 288 25.04 -30.52 -2.79
CA THR A 288 26.04 -30.62 -1.70
C THR A 288 27.20 -29.61 -1.86
N TRP A 289 27.17 -28.54 -1.05
CA TRP A 289 28.23 -27.99 -0.17
C TRP A 289 29.70 -27.66 -0.60
N VAL A 290 30.12 -26.46 -0.13
CA VAL A 290 31.39 -26.08 0.58
C VAL A 290 32.56 -25.41 -0.18
N ASN A 291 32.96 -24.25 0.38
CA ASN A 291 34.22 -23.53 0.24
C ASN A 291 35.45 -24.35 0.66
N GLN A 292 36.54 -24.27 -0.10
CA GLN A 292 37.96 -24.36 0.30
C GLN A 292 38.76 -23.93 -0.95
N GLY A 293 39.78 -23.08 -0.94
CA GLY A 293 40.78 -22.82 0.08
C GLY A 293 42.12 -23.38 -0.40
N GLU A 294 42.87 -22.55 -1.14
CA GLU A 294 44.34 -22.56 -1.37
C GLU A 294 45.07 -23.73 -2.08
N GLU A 295 46.21 -23.31 -2.65
CA GLU A 295 47.43 -24.05 -3.03
C GLU A 295 47.62 -24.53 -4.49
N SER A 296 48.51 -23.82 -5.19
CA SER A 296 49.41 -24.35 -6.23
C SER A 296 50.60 -25.06 -5.54
N PRO A 297 51.34 -26.01 -6.17
CA PRO A 297 52.37 -25.64 -7.16
C PRO A 297 52.75 -26.71 -8.22
N SER A 298 53.41 -26.23 -9.31
CA SER A 298 54.52 -26.87 -10.10
C SER A 298 54.32 -28.27 -10.75
N SER A 299 54.87 -28.66 -11.91
CA SER A 299 55.96 -28.22 -12.79
C SER A 299 56.04 -29.11 -14.06
N HIS A 300 56.87 -28.67 -15.03
CA HIS A 300 57.49 -29.35 -16.20
C HIS A 300 56.65 -29.50 -17.50
N GLU A 301 56.91 -28.78 -18.61
CA GLU A 301 58.05 -28.86 -19.57
C GLU A 301 57.83 -30.01 -20.58
N PHE A 302 57.86 -29.96 -21.92
CA PHE A 302 58.41 -29.10 -22.99
C PHE A 302 57.66 -29.43 -24.33
N GLY A 303 57.64 -28.54 -25.33
CA GLY A 303 57.36 -28.91 -26.73
C GLY A 303 56.60 -27.89 -27.60
N ARG A 304 57.33 -27.05 -28.33
CA ARG A 304 56.86 -25.98 -29.24
C ARG A 304 56.17 -26.50 -30.50
N ILE A 305 55.04 -25.88 -30.91
CA ILE A 305 54.73 -25.49 -32.30
C ILE A 305 53.93 -24.16 -32.27
N HIS A 306 54.41 -23.12 -32.94
CA HIS A 306 53.73 -21.83 -33.12
C HIS A 306 52.82 -21.86 -34.36
N GLY A 307 51.63 -21.24 -34.28
CA GLY A 307 50.84 -20.88 -35.45
C GLY A 307 49.39 -20.43 -35.17
N HIS A 308 49.21 -19.15 -34.83
CA HIS A 308 47.98 -18.33 -34.90
C HIS A 308 46.62 -18.93 -34.45
N GLY A 309 46.22 -18.63 -33.21
CA GLY A 309 44.84 -18.77 -32.74
C GLY A 309 44.26 -17.44 -32.26
N SER A 310 43.26 -16.92 -32.97
CA SER A 310 42.36 -15.86 -32.49
C SER A 310 41.42 -16.44 -31.41
N PRO A 311 41.17 -15.78 -30.27
CA PRO A 311 40.25 -16.31 -29.27
C PRO A 311 38.79 -16.18 -29.74
N MET A 312 38.13 -17.32 -29.84
CA MET A 312 36.71 -17.46 -30.12
C MET A 312 35.89 -16.67 -29.09
N SER A 313 35.01 -15.82 -29.62
CA SER A 313 34.10 -14.95 -28.90
C SER A 313 33.01 -15.71 -28.14
N ARG A 314 32.77 -15.24 -26.92
CA ARG A 314 31.58 -15.45 -26.07
C ARG A 314 30.29 -15.67 -26.87
N HIS A 315 29.63 -16.79 -26.65
CA HIS A 315 28.26 -17.03 -27.09
C HIS A 315 27.30 -16.10 -26.33
N SER A 316 26.75 -15.13 -27.07
CA SER A 316 25.55 -14.38 -26.70
C SER A 316 24.35 -15.20 -27.15
N ILE A 317 23.55 -15.69 -26.19
CA ILE A 317 22.21 -16.23 -26.44
C ILE A 317 21.30 -15.02 -26.58
N GLY A 318 21.08 -14.58 -27.81
CA GLY A 318 20.35 -13.36 -28.12
C GLY A 318 20.04 -13.22 -29.60
N SER A 319 19.48 -14.26 -30.21
CA SER A 319 19.00 -14.20 -31.59
C SER A 319 18.09 -15.39 -31.91
N GLU A 320 16.86 -15.34 -31.42
CA GLU A 320 15.74 -16.09 -32.02
C GLU A 320 14.56 -15.11 -32.22
N ALA A 321 14.72 -14.21 -33.20
CA ALA A 321 13.63 -13.40 -33.72
C ALA A 321 14.00 -12.79 -35.08
N THR A 322 14.51 -13.60 -36.01
CA THR A 322 14.59 -13.23 -37.44
C THR A 322 14.68 -14.50 -38.27
N LEU A 323 13.54 -15.06 -38.62
CA LEU A 323 13.41 -15.95 -39.76
C LEU A 323 12.11 -15.58 -40.50
N HIS A 324 12.19 -15.56 -41.83
CA HIS A 324 11.22 -15.08 -42.83
C HIS A 324 11.29 -13.58 -43.17
N ASP A 325 12.11 -13.19 -44.15
CA ASP A 325 11.68 -13.17 -45.57
C ASP A 325 12.86 -12.80 -46.50
N LEU A 326 13.01 -13.51 -47.62
CA LEU A 326 14.00 -13.24 -48.68
C LEU A 326 13.25 -12.78 -49.94
N GLY A 327 13.49 -11.55 -50.41
CA GLY A 327 13.15 -11.11 -51.77
C GLY A 327 12.66 -9.66 -51.91
N SER A 328 13.55 -8.76 -52.31
CA SER A 328 13.25 -7.40 -52.82
C SER A 328 13.08 -7.43 -54.36
N PRO A 329 12.75 -6.35 -55.13
CA PRO A 329 12.54 -4.94 -54.75
C PRO A 329 11.40 -4.18 -55.50
N SER A 330 11.08 -2.97 -55.00
CA SER A 330 10.70 -1.74 -55.73
C SER A 330 9.40 -1.03 -55.32
N ARG A 331 9.55 0.30 -55.11
CA ARG A 331 8.57 1.41 -55.14
C ARG A 331 8.12 2.03 -53.79
N PRO A 332 7.83 3.36 -53.81
CA PRO A 332 8.22 4.31 -52.77
C PRO A 332 7.17 4.48 -51.66
N TRP A 333 7.64 5.01 -50.52
CA TRP A 333 6.91 5.42 -49.32
C TRP A 333 5.40 5.63 -49.47
N PRO A 334 4.60 5.00 -48.58
CA PRO A 334 3.40 5.61 -48.06
C PRO A 334 3.56 5.98 -46.58
N LEU A 335 3.17 7.23 -46.31
CA LEU A 335 2.70 7.77 -45.06
C LEU A 335 1.85 6.74 -44.26
N PHE A 336 2.08 6.63 -42.95
CA PHE A 336 1.22 6.00 -41.93
C PHE A 336 0.44 4.72 -42.30
N SER A 337 0.98 3.56 -41.93
CA SER A 337 0.19 2.47 -41.36
C SER A 337 1.10 1.57 -40.54
N SER A 338 0.87 1.50 -39.22
CA SER A 338 1.43 0.44 -38.39
C SER A 338 0.93 -0.90 -38.92
N PRO A 339 1.79 -1.88 -39.27
CA PRO A 339 1.32 -3.23 -39.54
C PRO A 339 0.72 -3.76 -38.23
N LYS A 340 -0.60 -3.88 -38.19
CA LYS A 340 -1.24 -4.86 -37.31
C LYS A 340 -0.90 -6.22 -37.90
N ALA A 341 0.31 -6.72 -37.61
CA ALA A 341 0.63 -8.11 -37.84
C ALA A 341 -0.31 -8.93 -36.94
N GLY A 342 -1.17 -9.69 -37.60
CA GLY A 342 -2.31 -10.36 -37.00
C GLY A 342 -1.89 -11.42 -35.99
N MET A 343 -2.18 -11.14 -34.73
CA MET A 343 -2.78 -12.14 -33.87
C MET A 343 -4.19 -11.60 -33.61
N HIS A 344 -5.12 -12.01 -34.48
CA HIS A 344 -6.53 -11.99 -34.11
C HIS A 344 -6.67 -12.98 -32.95
N GLU A 345 -6.43 -12.53 -31.71
CA GLU A 345 -7.32 -12.98 -30.65
C GLU A 345 -8.72 -12.70 -31.19
N PRO A 346 -9.61 -13.70 -31.31
CA PRO A 346 -10.99 -13.40 -31.57
C PRO A 346 -11.39 -12.47 -30.43
N ASN A 347 -11.61 -11.20 -30.76
CA ASN A 347 -12.23 -10.25 -29.87
C ASN A 347 -13.68 -10.71 -29.79
N MET A 348 -13.89 -11.82 -29.09
CA MET A 348 -15.17 -12.39 -28.75
C MET A 348 -15.90 -11.20 -28.17
N GLN A 349 -16.88 -10.70 -28.93
CA GLN A 349 -17.68 -9.55 -28.54
C GLN A 349 -18.32 -9.96 -27.22
N GLN A 350 -17.67 -9.59 -26.13
CA GLN A 350 -18.17 -9.88 -24.80
C GLN A 350 -19.46 -9.07 -24.73
N GLY A 351 -20.58 -9.78 -24.83
CA GLY A 351 -21.89 -9.22 -24.64
C GLY A 351 -21.90 -8.42 -23.34
N TRP A 352 -22.84 -7.50 -23.22
CA TRP A 352 -22.96 -6.60 -22.06
C TRP A 352 -22.83 -7.33 -20.70
N LYS A 353 -23.32 -8.57 -20.60
CA LYS A 353 -23.14 -9.47 -19.44
C LYS A 353 -21.66 -9.76 -19.11
N GLY A 354 -20.82 -10.06 -20.10
CA GLY A 354 -19.38 -10.32 -19.91
C GLY A 354 -18.60 -9.07 -19.48
N ARG A 355 -18.95 -7.90 -20.04
CA ARG A 355 -18.39 -6.62 -19.60
C ARG A 355 -18.79 -6.30 -18.15
N MET A 356 -20.06 -6.50 -17.81
CA MET A 356 -20.57 -6.26 -16.46
C MET A 356 -19.91 -7.17 -15.42
N GLN A 357 -19.69 -8.44 -15.75
CA GLN A 357 -18.96 -9.38 -14.88
C GLN A 357 -17.49 -8.98 -14.69
N ARG A 358 -16.81 -8.54 -15.76
CA ARG A 358 -15.42 -8.06 -15.68
C ARG A 358 -15.33 -6.80 -14.82
N THR A 359 -16.22 -5.83 -15.04
CA THR A 359 -16.30 -4.61 -14.24
C THR A 359 -16.58 -4.94 -12.77
N GLY A 360 -17.55 -5.82 -12.48
CA GLY A 360 -17.87 -6.25 -11.13
C GLY A 360 -16.70 -6.94 -10.40
N ARG A 361 -15.96 -7.82 -11.08
CA ARG A 361 -14.75 -8.43 -10.52
C ARG A 361 -13.66 -7.39 -10.24
N TRP A 362 -13.50 -6.41 -11.14
CA TRP A 362 -12.52 -5.35 -10.97
C TRP A 362 -12.87 -4.40 -9.83
N THR A 363 -14.13 -3.96 -9.73
CA THR A 363 -14.60 -3.09 -8.64
C THR A 363 -14.46 -3.77 -7.30
N PHE A 364 -14.88 -5.03 -7.20
CA PHE A 364 -14.76 -5.83 -5.99
C PHE A 364 -13.31 -5.98 -5.51
N ASN A 365 -12.41 -6.41 -6.40
CA ASN A 365 -10.98 -6.53 -6.07
C ASN A 365 -10.32 -5.19 -5.71
N THR A 366 -10.82 -4.08 -6.27
CA THR A 366 -10.30 -2.74 -5.98
C THR A 366 -10.81 -2.24 -4.63
N MET A 367 -12.10 -2.40 -4.33
CA MET A 367 -12.71 -2.01 -3.06
C MET A 367 -12.06 -2.71 -1.87
N GLU A 368 -11.76 -4.00 -1.98
CA GLU A 368 -11.09 -4.74 -0.91
C GLU A 368 -9.68 -4.23 -0.61
N ARG A 369 -8.93 -3.83 -1.64
CA ARG A 369 -7.58 -3.30 -1.45
C ARG A 369 -7.63 -1.89 -0.87
N ILE A 370 -8.61 -1.08 -1.26
CA ILE A 370 -8.84 0.27 -0.72
C ILE A 370 -9.38 0.21 0.72
N MET A 371 -9.96 -0.92 1.13
CA MET A 371 -10.46 -1.12 2.49
C MET A 371 -9.39 -0.90 3.56
N VAL A 372 -8.15 -1.36 3.31
CA VAL A 372 -7.05 -1.23 4.29
C VAL A 372 -6.67 0.24 4.55
N PRO A 373 -6.38 1.09 3.53
CA PRO A 373 -6.15 2.52 3.77
C PRO A 373 -7.42 3.27 4.23
N PHE A 374 -8.62 2.81 3.88
CA PHE A 374 -9.84 3.40 4.43
C PHE A 374 -9.97 3.13 5.94
N ALA A 375 -9.70 1.89 6.37
CA ALA A 375 -9.65 1.51 7.78
C ALA A 375 -8.56 2.27 8.55
N TRP A 376 -7.41 2.57 7.92
CA TRP A 376 -6.41 3.50 8.46
C TRP A 376 -7.01 4.88 8.75
N GLY A 377 -7.73 5.47 7.78
CA GLY A 377 -8.42 6.75 8.00
C GLY A 377 -9.39 6.71 9.18
N VAL A 378 -10.18 5.64 9.30
CA VAL A 378 -11.12 5.45 10.44
C VAL A 378 -10.37 5.30 11.76
N ALA A 379 -9.25 4.57 11.79
CA ALA A 379 -8.42 4.40 12.97
C ALA A 379 -7.80 5.73 13.41
N MET A 380 -7.31 6.56 12.47
CA MET A 380 -6.79 7.89 12.76
C MET A 380 -7.88 8.80 13.36
N VAL A 381 -9.08 8.81 12.77
CA VAL A 381 -10.23 9.57 13.32
C VAL A 381 -10.61 9.05 14.71
N GLY A 382 -10.59 7.74 14.93
CA GLY A 382 -10.83 7.14 16.25
C GLY A 382 -9.78 7.55 17.28
N GLY A 383 -8.50 7.52 16.91
CA GLY A 383 -7.39 8.01 17.73
C GLY A 383 -7.55 9.47 18.12
N SER A 384 -7.93 10.33 17.17
CA SER A 384 -8.20 11.76 17.42
C SER A 384 -9.37 11.95 18.40
N VAL A 385 -10.47 11.21 18.23
CA VAL A 385 -11.62 11.29 19.13
C VAL A 385 -11.28 10.82 20.54
N TYR A 386 -10.53 9.72 20.66
CA TYR A 386 -10.21 9.10 21.94
C TYR A 386 -9.22 9.94 22.77
N THR A 387 -8.14 10.40 22.12
CA THR A 387 -7.14 11.26 22.79
C THR A 387 -7.60 12.70 22.94
N GLY A 388 -8.62 13.11 22.19
CA GLY A 388 -9.21 14.43 22.24
C GLY A 388 -8.50 15.49 21.38
N ILE A 389 -7.53 15.09 20.57
CA ILE A 389 -6.77 15.98 19.69
C ILE A 389 -7.60 16.39 18.44
N CYS A 390 -7.13 17.43 17.74
CA CYS A 390 -7.63 17.82 16.42
C CYS A 390 -9.08 18.35 16.43
N ARG A 391 -9.35 19.32 17.31
CA ARG A 391 -10.67 19.96 17.48
C ARG A 391 -10.61 21.47 17.41
N GLY A 392 -11.78 22.08 17.16
CA GLY A 392 -11.93 23.54 17.14
C GLY A 392 -10.87 24.19 16.25
N ASN A 393 -10.11 25.12 16.82
CA ASN A 393 -9.07 25.86 16.12
C ASN A 393 -7.87 24.99 15.68
N TYR A 394 -7.69 23.79 16.25
CA TYR A 394 -6.64 22.84 15.83
C TYR A 394 -7.00 22.02 14.59
N LEU A 395 -8.27 22.03 14.17
CA LEU A 395 -8.79 21.06 13.20
C LEU A 395 -8.05 21.11 11.85
N ASN A 396 -7.93 22.30 11.25
CA ASN A 396 -7.34 22.46 9.92
C ASN A 396 -5.83 22.10 9.91
N GLY A 397 -5.10 22.55 10.94
CA GLY A 397 -3.67 22.25 11.08
C GLY A 397 -3.41 20.76 11.29
N CYS A 398 -4.20 20.11 12.15
CA CYS A 398 -4.09 18.67 12.37
C CYS A 398 -4.49 17.86 11.13
N LEU A 399 -5.60 18.22 10.47
CA LEU A 399 -6.06 17.51 9.27
C LEU A 399 -5.01 17.54 8.15
N ALA A 400 -4.31 18.65 7.98
CA ALA A 400 -3.19 18.74 7.05
C ALA A 400 -2.07 17.74 7.39
N HIS A 401 -1.65 17.64 8.64
CA HIS A 401 -0.59 16.69 9.06
C HIS A 401 -1.04 15.24 8.90
N PHE A 402 -2.28 14.93 9.30
CA PHE A 402 -2.81 13.57 9.26
C PHE A 402 -3.01 13.09 7.82
N ILE A 403 -3.59 13.91 6.93
CA ILE A 403 -3.80 13.54 5.53
C ILE A 403 -2.46 13.45 4.80
N LYS A 404 -1.62 14.49 4.87
CA LYS A 404 -0.34 14.53 4.15
C LYS A 404 0.62 13.44 4.63
N GLY A 405 0.74 13.27 5.95
CA GLY A 405 1.55 12.20 6.53
C GLY A 405 1.04 10.81 6.18
N SER A 406 -0.29 10.59 6.16
CA SER A 406 -0.87 9.31 5.72
C SER A 406 -0.60 9.01 4.25
N ILE A 407 -0.62 10.03 3.37
CA ILE A 407 -0.29 9.86 1.94
C ILE A 407 1.15 9.38 1.79
N PHE A 408 2.11 10.01 2.48
CA PHE A 408 3.51 9.58 2.43
C PHE A 408 3.70 8.18 3.03
N PHE A 409 3.05 7.89 4.16
CA PHE A 409 3.08 6.56 4.77
C PHE A 409 2.61 5.47 3.80
N TRP A 410 1.41 5.65 3.24
CA TRP A 410 0.84 4.67 2.30
C TRP A 410 1.59 4.62 0.98
N TYR A 411 2.17 5.72 0.51
CA TYR A 411 3.04 5.70 -0.66
C TYR A 411 4.31 4.89 -0.40
N GLY A 412 4.92 5.00 0.78
CA GLY A 412 6.00 4.13 1.24
C GLY A 412 5.59 2.65 1.28
N MET A 413 4.43 2.34 1.88
CA MET A 413 3.88 0.97 1.92
C MET A 413 3.62 0.36 0.53
N LEU A 414 3.08 1.15 -0.41
CA LEU A 414 2.87 0.71 -1.80
C LEU A 414 4.20 0.49 -2.53
N THR A 415 5.20 1.33 -2.28
CA THR A 415 6.55 1.19 -2.83
C THR A 415 7.24 -0.08 -2.28
N TRP A 416 7.07 -0.36 -1.00
CA TRP A 416 7.53 -1.62 -0.38
C TRP A 416 6.83 -2.84 -1.00
N ALA A 417 5.52 -2.79 -1.19
CA ALA A 417 4.79 -3.86 -1.86
C ALA A 417 5.28 -4.08 -3.31
N ARG A 418 5.58 -3.00 -4.06
CA ARG A 418 6.20 -3.09 -5.40
C ARG A 418 7.56 -3.79 -5.34
N TYR A 419 8.42 -3.41 -4.39
CA TYR A 419 9.71 -4.07 -4.17
C TYR A 419 9.57 -5.57 -3.92
N LEU A 420 8.56 -5.99 -3.15
CA LEU A 420 8.30 -7.41 -2.89
C LEU A 420 7.76 -8.19 -4.10
N GLY A 421 7.35 -7.50 -5.17
CA GLY A 421 6.85 -8.12 -6.40
C GLY A 421 5.36 -7.88 -6.67
N ALA A 422 4.68 -7.04 -5.89
CA ALA A 422 3.29 -6.70 -6.16
C ALA A 422 3.17 -5.99 -7.53
N TRP A 423 2.15 -6.36 -8.30
CA TRP A 423 1.89 -5.84 -9.65
C TRP A 423 3.02 -6.09 -10.66
N SER A 424 3.80 -7.17 -10.50
CA SER A 424 4.76 -7.63 -11.51
C SER A 424 4.08 -7.88 -12.87
N ASP A 425 2.82 -8.29 -12.89
CA ASP A 425 2.01 -8.43 -14.10
C ASP A 425 1.83 -7.12 -14.88
N ARG A 426 2.00 -5.96 -14.22
CA ARG A 426 1.92 -4.62 -14.83
C ARG A 426 3.28 -4.00 -15.11
N GLY A 427 4.38 -4.64 -14.73
CA GLY A 427 5.72 -4.05 -14.81
C GLY A 427 6.08 -3.10 -13.67
N TRP A 428 5.23 -2.99 -12.64
CA TRP A 428 5.41 -2.01 -11.56
C TRP A 428 6.45 -2.47 -10.52
N ALA A 429 6.84 -3.75 -10.55
CA ALA A 429 7.82 -4.35 -9.64
C ALA A 429 9.25 -4.30 -10.20
N TRP A 430 9.58 -3.22 -10.95
CA TRP A 430 10.88 -3.05 -11.59
C TRP A 430 11.26 -4.23 -12.51
N ASN A 431 10.29 -4.74 -13.25
CA ASN A 431 10.41 -5.91 -14.11
C ASN A 431 9.94 -5.62 -15.53
N HIS A 432 10.41 -6.43 -16.49
CA HIS A 432 9.99 -6.32 -17.87
C HIS A 432 8.64 -7.02 -18.10
N THR A 433 7.77 -6.44 -18.94
CA THR A 433 6.44 -6.98 -19.24
C THR A 433 6.22 -7.01 -20.75
N THR A 434 5.62 -8.09 -21.24
CA THR A 434 5.23 -8.26 -22.64
C THR A 434 4.01 -7.42 -23.02
N SER A 435 3.23 -6.98 -22.03
CA SER A 435 2.00 -6.20 -22.23
C SER A 435 2.28 -4.69 -22.15
N ARG A 436 1.77 -3.94 -23.13
CA ARG A 436 1.87 -2.46 -23.17
C ARG A 436 0.92 -1.82 -22.15
N ARG A 437 1.32 -1.77 -20.88
CA ARG A 437 0.54 -1.15 -19.79
C ARG A 437 1.09 0.22 -19.40
N VAL A 438 0.34 0.94 -18.56
CA VAL A 438 0.71 2.25 -18.01
C VAL A 438 1.83 2.05 -16.98
N PRO A 439 2.96 2.78 -17.07
CA PRO A 439 4.05 2.66 -16.09
C PRO A 439 3.62 3.23 -14.74
N ALA A 440 4.24 2.75 -13.66
CA ALA A 440 3.87 3.18 -12.30
C ALA A 440 4.15 4.68 -12.11
N GLU A 441 5.23 5.16 -12.71
CA GLU A 441 5.74 6.53 -12.61
C GLU A 441 4.82 7.53 -13.32
N MET A 442 4.05 7.09 -14.33
CA MET A 442 2.96 7.88 -14.91
C MET A 442 1.82 8.07 -13.91
N VAL A 443 1.47 7.01 -13.17
CA VAL A 443 0.45 7.08 -12.13
C VAL A 443 0.92 7.95 -10.97
N GLU A 444 2.17 7.79 -10.53
CA GLU A 444 2.78 8.64 -9.49
C GLU A 444 2.78 10.12 -9.90
N SER A 445 3.18 10.43 -11.14
CA SER A 445 3.17 11.80 -11.66
C SER A 445 1.76 12.38 -11.77
N PHE A 446 0.78 11.58 -12.17
CA PHE A 446 -0.62 11.99 -12.21
C PHE A 446 -1.19 12.28 -10.82
N VAL A 447 -0.87 11.45 -9.83
CA VAL A 447 -1.28 11.67 -8.44
C VAL A 447 -0.67 12.95 -7.90
N ILE A 448 0.62 13.20 -8.15
CA ILE A 448 1.32 14.43 -7.75
C ILE A 448 0.69 15.66 -8.42
N PHE A 449 0.41 15.58 -9.73
CA PHE A 449 -0.28 16.63 -10.47
C PHE A 449 -1.65 16.94 -9.86
N LEU A 450 -2.49 15.92 -9.67
CA LEU A 450 -3.85 16.07 -9.16
C LEU A 450 -3.84 16.62 -7.72
N TYR A 451 -2.94 16.12 -6.89
CA TYR A 451 -2.74 16.61 -5.53
C TYR A 451 -2.29 18.07 -5.55
N GLY A 452 -1.29 18.45 -6.33
CA GLY A 452 -0.82 19.84 -6.44
C GLY A 452 -1.92 20.78 -6.90
N ALA A 453 -2.57 20.46 -8.02
CA ALA A 453 -3.63 21.28 -8.61
C ALA A 453 -4.82 21.50 -7.68
N THR A 454 -5.21 20.49 -6.90
CA THR A 454 -6.28 20.64 -5.90
C THR A 454 -5.81 21.42 -4.69
N ASN A 455 -4.62 21.14 -4.15
CA ASN A 455 -4.10 21.78 -2.93
C ASN A 455 -3.79 23.26 -3.09
N THR A 456 -3.49 23.74 -4.29
CA THR A 456 -3.32 25.18 -4.56
C THR A 456 -4.52 26.00 -4.05
N TRP A 457 -5.72 25.44 -4.10
CA TRP A 457 -6.96 26.12 -3.70
C TRP A 457 -7.39 25.80 -2.26
N MET A 458 -6.91 24.70 -1.68
CA MET A 458 -7.33 24.23 -0.36
C MET A 458 -6.67 24.99 0.80
N GLU A 459 -5.48 25.60 0.59
CA GLU A 459 -4.79 26.37 1.64
C GLU A 459 -5.59 27.60 2.11
N ARG A 460 -6.53 28.08 1.28
CA ARG A 460 -7.39 29.23 1.60
C ARG A 460 -8.78 28.83 2.11
N PHE A 461 -9.01 27.54 2.39
CA PHE A 461 -10.26 27.07 2.98
C PHE A 461 -10.41 27.63 4.40
N GLY A 462 -11.33 28.58 4.57
CA GLY A 462 -11.61 29.26 5.84
C GLY A 462 -11.20 30.74 5.88
N ALA A 463 -10.47 31.26 4.89
CA ALA A 463 -10.20 32.70 4.80
C ALA A 463 -11.36 33.43 4.09
N GLN A 464 -11.69 34.63 4.54
CA GLN A 464 -12.74 35.42 3.93
C GLN A 464 -12.27 35.99 2.58
N PRO A 465 -13.21 36.27 1.66
CA PRO A 465 -12.89 37.01 0.44
C PRO A 465 -12.28 38.37 0.80
N GLY A 466 -11.04 38.64 0.37
CA GLY A 466 -10.33 39.90 0.63
C GLY A 466 -9.21 39.82 1.69
N ASP A 467 -9.13 38.75 2.49
CA ASP A 467 -8.03 38.61 3.48
C ASP A 467 -6.65 38.60 2.81
N PRO A 468 -5.65 39.34 3.36
CA PRO A 468 -4.30 39.39 2.82
C PRO A 468 -3.60 38.03 2.94
N TYR A 469 -2.73 37.73 1.97
CA TYR A 469 -1.92 36.51 2.00
C TYR A 469 -0.83 36.61 3.06
N THR A 470 -0.84 35.68 4.02
CA THR A 470 0.27 35.51 4.96
C THR A 470 1.47 34.86 4.27
N THR A 471 2.68 35.08 4.80
CA THR A 471 3.90 34.46 4.27
C THR A 471 3.83 32.93 4.31
N LYS A 472 3.26 32.35 5.38
CA LYS A 472 3.03 30.90 5.52
C LYS A 472 2.09 30.36 4.43
N GLN A 473 1.00 31.07 4.14
CA GLN A 473 0.09 30.69 3.05
C GLN A 473 0.78 30.75 1.70
N ILE A 474 1.58 31.78 1.43
CA ILE A 474 2.34 31.88 0.18
C ILE A 474 3.35 30.73 0.06
N GLN A 475 4.06 30.40 1.14
CA GLN A 475 4.98 29.26 1.18
C GLN A 475 4.25 27.95 0.85
N HIS A 476 3.13 27.66 1.52
CA HIS A 476 2.37 26.43 1.27
C HIS A 476 1.74 26.37 -0.13
N ILE A 477 1.16 27.48 -0.62
CA ILE A 477 0.61 27.56 -1.98
C ILE A 477 1.71 27.34 -3.03
N SER A 478 2.90 27.91 -2.82
CA SER A 478 4.03 27.74 -3.75
C SER A 478 4.48 26.27 -3.86
N ILE A 479 4.46 25.52 -2.75
CA ILE A 479 4.72 24.08 -2.75
C ILE A 479 3.65 23.33 -3.54
N ALA A 480 2.36 23.67 -3.39
CA ALA A 480 1.30 23.05 -4.16
C ALA A 480 1.43 23.31 -5.68
N VAL A 481 1.78 24.54 -6.06
CA VAL A 481 2.05 24.90 -7.46
C VAL A 481 3.26 24.14 -8.01
N MET A 482 4.31 23.93 -7.20
CA MET A 482 5.43 23.08 -7.58
C MET A 482 4.98 21.64 -7.88
N PHE A 483 4.13 21.03 -7.04
CA PHE A 483 3.57 19.69 -7.29
C PHE A 483 2.77 19.64 -8.59
N TRP A 484 1.98 20.67 -8.85
CA TRP A 484 1.18 20.77 -10.07
C TRP A 484 2.07 20.71 -11.32
N PHE A 485 3.04 21.60 -11.46
CA PHE A 485 3.88 21.65 -12.66
C PHE A 485 4.89 20.51 -12.74
N ALA A 486 5.49 20.10 -11.62
CA ALA A 486 6.40 18.95 -11.61
C ALA A 486 5.69 17.66 -12.00
N GLY A 487 4.45 17.45 -11.53
CA GLY A 487 3.61 16.32 -11.93
C GLY A 487 3.28 16.35 -13.43
N LEU A 488 2.95 17.53 -13.97
CA LEU A 488 2.69 17.71 -15.41
C LEU A 488 3.92 17.36 -16.26
N VAL A 489 5.10 17.85 -15.87
CA VAL A 489 6.37 17.51 -16.54
C VAL A 489 6.65 16.00 -16.46
N GLY A 490 6.43 15.40 -15.29
CA GLY A 490 6.58 13.95 -15.10
C GLY A 490 5.66 13.13 -16.02
N MET A 491 4.38 13.50 -16.13
CA MET A 491 3.47 12.88 -17.09
C MET A 491 3.94 13.08 -18.54
N GLY A 492 4.51 14.25 -18.84
CA GLY A 492 5.10 14.56 -20.14
C GLY A 492 6.20 13.59 -20.56
N LEU A 493 7.13 13.28 -19.65
CA LEU A 493 8.25 12.35 -19.89
C LEU A 493 7.81 10.90 -20.08
N GLU A 494 6.74 10.50 -19.39
CA GLU A 494 6.17 9.16 -19.50
C GLU A 494 5.20 8.99 -20.68
N SER A 495 4.76 10.10 -21.29
CA SER A 495 3.86 10.07 -22.42
C SER A 495 4.56 9.57 -23.69
N ARG A 496 4.10 8.43 -24.21
CA ARG A 496 4.57 7.87 -25.49
C ARG A 496 4.30 8.80 -26.66
N THR A 497 3.20 9.56 -26.62
CA THR A 497 2.86 10.51 -27.68
C THR A 497 3.88 11.64 -27.72
N ILE A 498 4.18 12.25 -26.57
CA ILE A 498 5.18 13.33 -26.48
C ILE A 498 6.56 12.80 -26.86
N ARG A 499 6.96 11.62 -26.34
CA ARG A 499 8.22 10.98 -26.71
C ARG A 499 8.35 10.75 -28.22
N ARG A 500 7.28 10.27 -28.88
CA ARG A 500 7.23 10.08 -30.34
C ARG A 500 7.31 11.40 -31.10
N LEU A 501 6.61 12.43 -30.66
CA LEU A 501 6.68 13.76 -31.29
C LEU A 501 8.09 14.34 -31.21
N LEU A 502 8.76 14.20 -30.05
CA LEU A 502 10.13 14.65 -29.86
C LEU A 502 11.14 13.79 -30.66
N SER A 503 10.94 12.47 -30.75
CA SER A 503 11.81 11.60 -31.56
C SER A 503 11.62 11.81 -33.07
N ASN A 504 10.42 12.20 -33.51
CA ASN A 504 10.18 12.50 -34.92
C ASN A 504 11.03 13.68 -35.38
N ALA A 505 11.23 14.70 -34.54
CA ALA A 505 12.10 15.82 -34.87
C ALA A 505 13.55 15.39 -35.12
N SER A 506 14.09 14.45 -34.32
CA SER A 506 15.46 13.94 -34.50
C SER A 506 15.61 13.02 -35.72
N ILE A 507 14.57 12.24 -36.06
CA ILE A 507 14.56 11.39 -37.25
C ILE A 507 14.46 12.24 -38.53
N ILE A 508 13.57 13.23 -38.56
CA ILE A 508 13.38 14.12 -39.73
C ILE A 508 14.64 14.95 -40.00
N GLY A 509 15.32 15.41 -38.94
CA GLY A 509 16.55 16.19 -39.04
C GLY A 509 17.78 15.39 -39.49
N ASN A 510 17.74 14.05 -39.47
CA ASN A 510 18.90 13.21 -39.80
C ASN A 510 18.69 12.45 -41.12
N PRO A 511 19.30 12.89 -42.24
CA PRO A 511 19.15 12.22 -43.54
C PRO A 511 19.66 10.77 -43.56
N ARG A 512 20.57 10.37 -42.65
CA ARG A 512 21.05 8.98 -42.51
C ARG A 512 20.01 8.05 -41.88
N ALA A 513 19.07 8.58 -41.11
CA ALA A 513 18.00 7.80 -40.47
C ALA A 513 16.93 7.33 -41.47
N ARG A 514 16.93 7.85 -42.71
CA ARG A 514 15.98 7.42 -43.76
C ARG A 514 16.27 6.03 -44.33
N ASN A 515 17.52 5.57 -44.24
CA ASN A 515 17.98 4.35 -44.91
C ASN A 515 18.28 3.19 -43.95
N HIS A 516 18.20 3.42 -42.63
CA HIS A 516 18.46 2.40 -41.61
C HIS A 516 17.31 2.33 -40.60
N PRO A 517 16.86 1.13 -40.21
CA PRO A 517 15.88 0.97 -39.14
C PRO A 517 16.50 1.46 -37.83
N VAL A 518 15.95 2.56 -37.28
CA VAL A 518 16.39 3.12 -35.99
C VAL A 518 15.80 2.26 -34.87
N THR A 519 16.67 1.58 -34.12
CA THR A 519 16.27 0.80 -32.94
C THR A 519 16.18 1.71 -31.72
N GLU A 520 15.17 1.49 -30.89
CA GLU A 520 15.03 2.22 -29.62
C GLU A 520 16.16 1.79 -28.66
N PRO A 521 16.72 2.73 -27.88
CA PRO A 521 17.75 2.38 -26.91
C PRO A 521 17.17 1.51 -25.79
N PRO A 522 17.96 0.60 -25.18
CA PRO A 522 17.50 -0.32 -24.13
C PRO A 522 16.90 0.38 -22.90
N SER A 523 17.28 1.64 -22.65
CA SER A 523 16.70 2.47 -21.59
C SER A 523 15.22 2.80 -21.80
N TYR A 524 14.65 2.59 -22.98
CA TYR A 524 13.22 2.82 -23.22
C TYR A 524 12.34 1.69 -22.67
N ALA A 525 12.94 0.56 -22.28
CA ALA A 525 12.25 -0.55 -21.64
C ALA A 525 11.78 -0.21 -20.21
N GLY A 526 12.45 0.72 -19.54
CA GLY A 526 12.12 1.18 -18.18
C GLY A 526 11.51 2.59 -18.18
N SER A 527 10.83 2.92 -17.08
CA SER A 527 10.48 4.30 -16.75
C SER A 527 11.47 4.83 -15.73
N PHE A 528 12.04 6.01 -16.03
CA PHE A 528 13.11 6.64 -15.24
C PHE A 528 12.77 8.09 -14.93
N ASN A 529 11.53 8.35 -14.55
CA ASN A 529 11.07 9.70 -14.27
C ASN A 529 11.45 10.13 -12.84
N PRO A 530 12.35 11.12 -12.68
CA PRO A 530 12.83 11.54 -11.36
C PRO A 530 11.91 12.58 -10.70
N PHE A 531 10.99 13.21 -11.44
CA PHE A 531 10.17 14.31 -10.93
C PHE A 531 9.34 13.94 -9.70
N PRO A 532 8.71 12.75 -9.61
CA PRO A 532 8.02 12.31 -8.41
C PRO A 532 8.92 12.26 -7.16
N ALA A 533 10.16 11.80 -7.31
CA ALA A 533 11.10 11.73 -6.20
C ALA A 533 11.60 13.12 -5.81
N ILE A 534 12.01 13.93 -6.78
CA ILE A 534 12.59 15.25 -6.56
C ILE A 534 11.59 16.20 -5.90
N VAL A 535 10.33 16.22 -6.35
CA VAL A 535 9.34 17.15 -5.78
C VAL A 535 9.08 16.88 -4.30
N ILE A 536 9.06 15.60 -3.90
CA ILE A 536 8.93 15.18 -2.50
C ILE A 536 10.21 15.54 -1.73
N GLY A 537 11.38 15.28 -2.29
CA GLY A 537 12.67 15.62 -1.66
C GLY A 537 12.87 17.11 -1.44
N VAL A 538 12.58 17.95 -2.44
CA VAL A 538 12.64 19.41 -2.34
C VAL A 538 11.67 19.92 -1.28
N THR A 539 10.49 19.32 -1.18
CA THR A 539 9.52 19.64 -0.11
C THR A 539 10.07 19.27 1.26
N GLY A 540 10.69 18.09 1.39
CA GLY A 540 11.38 17.68 2.61
C GLY A 540 12.45 18.70 3.04
N ALA A 541 13.31 19.11 2.11
CA ALA A 541 14.37 20.09 2.36
C ALA A 541 13.83 21.49 2.72
N ALA A 542 12.78 21.94 2.05
CA ALA A 542 12.14 23.23 2.36
C ALA A 542 11.51 23.21 3.76
N MET A 543 10.89 22.09 4.14
CA MET A 543 10.17 21.96 5.41
C MET A 543 11.07 21.65 6.59
N SER A 544 12.25 21.03 6.37
CA SER A 544 13.28 20.94 7.41
C SER A 544 13.86 22.29 7.82
N ALA A 545 13.74 23.31 6.95
CA ALA A 545 14.13 24.70 7.23
C ALA A 545 12.94 25.60 7.65
N HIS A 546 11.74 25.03 7.81
CA HIS A 546 10.55 25.81 8.16
C HIS A 546 10.56 26.20 9.64
N HIS A 547 10.33 27.49 9.93
CA HIS A 547 10.28 28.02 11.29
C HIS A 547 9.08 27.47 12.08
N GLN A 548 9.29 27.17 13.36
CA GLN A 548 8.25 26.71 14.29
C GLN A 548 8.38 27.46 15.62
N ASN A 549 7.31 27.48 16.40
CA ASN A 549 7.26 28.25 17.64
C ASN A 549 8.11 27.64 18.76
N TYR A 550 8.25 26.31 18.77
CA TYR A 550 8.97 25.57 19.81
C TYR A 550 10.16 24.79 19.25
N VAL A 551 11.24 24.68 20.02
CA VAL A 551 12.46 23.95 19.62
C VAL A 551 12.14 22.50 19.26
N PHE A 552 11.31 21.83 20.06
CA PHE A 552 10.87 20.46 19.77
C PHE A 552 10.14 20.36 18.41
N GLN A 553 9.27 21.31 18.11
CA GLN A 553 8.56 21.36 16.82
C GLN A 553 9.51 21.56 15.65
N VAL A 554 10.53 22.41 15.78
CA VAL A 554 11.59 22.56 14.77
C VAL A 554 12.30 21.23 14.56
N LYS A 555 12.71 20.56 15.64
CA LYS A 555 13.47 19.30 15.56
C LYS A 555 12.69 18.16 14.94
N ILE A 556 11.40 18.02 15.23
CA ILE A 556 10.57 16.98 14.59
C ILE A 556 10.28 17.32 13.11
N HIS A 557 10.21 18.61 12.75
CA HIS A 557 10.10 19.04 11.35
C HIS A 557 11.37 18.77 10.54
N GLU A 558 12.53 19.05 11.14
CA GLU A 558 13.84 18.68 10.61
C GLU A 558 13.92 17.16 10.40
N LEU A 559 13.46 16.36 11.36
CA LEU A 559 13.45 14.89 11.27
C LEU A 559 12.67 14.37 10.06
N TRP A 560 11.38 14.74 9.93
CA TRP A 560 10.57 14.23 8.83
C TRP A 560 11.01 14.80 7.47
N GLY A 561 11.46 16.06 7.43
CA GLY A 561 12.01 16.68 6.22
C GLY A 561 13.23 15.93 5.70
N ASN A 562 14.17 15.60 6.59
CA ASN A 562 15.38 14.83 6.26
C ASN A 562 15.05 13.40 5.77
N LEU A 563 14.02 12.75 6.34
CA LEU A 563 13.56 11.44 5.88
C LEU A 563 13.00 11.52 4.43
N LEU A 564 12.25 12.56 4.09
CA LEU A 564 11.75 12.74 2.71
C LEU A 564 12.88 13.05 1.71
N VAL A 565 13.90 13.81 2.13
CA VAL A 565 15.12 14.02 1.33
C VAL A 565 15.85 12.70 1.10
N ALA A 566 16.03 11.89 2.15
CA ALA A 566 16.66 10.57 2.04
C ALA A 566 15.88 9.64 1.09
N PHE A 567 14.55 9.66 1.12
CA PHE A 567 13.72 8.96 0.12
C PHE A 567 14.06 9.39 -1.30
N ALA A 568 14.10 10.70 -1.58
CA ALA A 568 14.35 11.21 -2.92
C ALA A 568 15.74 10.80 -3.44
N VAL A 569 16.76 10.90 -2.58
CA VAL A 569 18.13 10.47 -2.91
C VAL A 569 18.18 8.97 -3.23
N MET A 570 17.59 8.13 -2.38
CA MET A 570 17.58 6.68 -2.59
C MET A 570 16.80 6.28 -3.85
N ARG A 571 15.68 6.96 -4.12
CA ARG A 571 14.88 6.73 -5.33
C ARG A 571 15.63 7.15 -6.59
N CYS A 572 16.36 8.27 -6.55
CA CYS A 572 17.27 8.67 -7.64
C CYS A 572 18.37 7.64 -7.88
N PHE A 573 18.96 7.06 -6.83
CA PHE A 573 19.90 5.94 -7.00
C PHE A 573 19.26 4.70 -7.60
N THR A 574 18.01 4.36 -7.24
CA THR A 574 17.25 3.30 -7.92
C THR A 574 17.17 3.57 -9.41
N TYR A 575 16.78 4.78 -9.82
CA TYR A 575 16.72 5.14 -11.24
C TYR A 575 18.08 5.03 -11.90
N PHE A 576 19.15 5.53 -11.27
CA PHE A 576 20.51 5.48 -11.79
C PHE A 576 20.99 4.04 -12.03
N PHE A 577 20.85 3.15 -11.04
CA PHE A 577 21.29 1.76 -11.16
C PHE A 577 20.46 0.95 -12.16
N VAL A 578 19.15 1.13 -12.18
CA VAL A 578 18.28 0.45 -13.15
C VAL A 578 18.46 1.03 -14.56
N TRP A 579 18.85 2.31 -14.69
CA TRP A 579 19.23 2.89 -15.97
C TRP A 579 20.53 2.29 -16.51
N LEU A 580 21.54 2.07 -15.63
CA LEU A 580 22.79 1.41 -16.01
C LEU A 580 22.58 -0.06 -16.42
N ARG A 581 21.69 -0.77 -15.74
CA ARG A 581 21.33 -2.17 -16.04
C ARG A 581 19.81 -2.36 -16.03
N PRO A 582 19.13 -2.10 -17.17
CA PRO A 582 17.68 -2.25 -17.27
C PRO A 582 17.23 -3.69 -17.01
N ALA A 583 16.05 -3.83 -16.41
CA ALA A 583 15.46 -5.15 -16.14
C ALA A 583 15.16 -5.89 -17.45
N ARG A 584 15.67 -7.12 -17.57
CA ARG A 584 15.49 -7.97 -18.77
C ARG A 584 14.51 -9.12 -18.55
N SER A 585 14.18 -9.40 -17.30
CA SER A 585 13.33 -10.53 -16.91
C SER A 585 11.94 -10.07 -16.47
N ILE A 586 10.96 -10.97 -16.58
CA ILE A 586 9.62 -10.82 -16.00
C ILE A 586 9.65 -10.85 -14.47
N LEU A 587 10.74 -11.35 -13.87
CA LEU A 587 10.93 -11.41 -12.43
C LEU A 587 11.28 -10.03 -11.84
N PRO A 588 10.82 -9.70 -10.63
CA PRO A 588 11.19 -8.46 -9.94
C PRO A 588 12.70 -8.34 -9.74
N SER A 589 13.27 -7.18 -10.07
CA SER A 589 14.73 -6.93 -9.95
C SER A 589 15.19 -6.59 -8.53
N ARG A 590 14.28 -6.16 -7.65
CA ARG A 590 14.52 -5.88 -6.21
C ARG A 590 15.76 -5.01 -5.94
N PRO A 591 15.82 -3.77 -6.46
CA PRO A 591 16.93 -2.87 -6.18
C PRO A 591 16.99 -2.50 -4.67
N PRO A 592 18.14 -2.64 -3.98
CA PRO A 592 18.22 -2.43 -2.53
C PRO A 592 17.93 -0.98 -2.13
N THR A 593 18.27 -0.01 -2.98
CA THR A 593 17.97 1.42 -2.78
C THR A 593 16.47 1.71 -2.76
N GLU A 594 15.65 0.90 -3.44
CA GLU A 594 14.20 1.03 -3.41
C GLU A 594 13.60 0.62 -2.07
N ALA A 595 14.15 -0.42 -1.44
CA ALA A 595 13.74 -0.83 -0.10
C ALA A 595 13.98 0.32 0.90
N LEU A 596 15.16 0.94 0.86
CA LEU A 596 15.50 2.10 1.69
C LEU A 596 14.63 3.32 1.36
N ALA A 597 14.41 3.62 0.08
CA ALA A 597 13.54 4.72 -0.34
C ALA A 597 12.14 4.55 0.25
N SER A 598 11.53 3.37 0.09
CA SER A 598 10.21 3.08 0.65
C SER A 598 10.17 3.30 2.16
N PHE A 599 11.21 2.85 2.87
CA PHE A 599 11.30 2.91 4.32
C PHE A 599 11.38 4.35 4.82
N PHE A 600 12.26 5.17 4.24
CA PHE A 600 12.38 6.58 4.60
C PHE A 600 11.11 7.36 4.30
N LEU A 601 10.42 7.06 3.20
CA LEU A 601 9.14 7.69 2.88
C LEU A 601 8.04 7.30 3.87
N ALA A 602 7.96 6.02 4.25
CA ALA A 602 7.00 5.54 5.24
C ALA A 602 7.24 6.15 6.62
N ALA A 603 8.50 6.17 7.07
CA ALA A 603 8.91 6.76 8.33
C ALA A 603 8.69 8.28 8.35
N GLY A 604 9.04 8.98 7.26
CA GLY A 604 8.79 10.41 7.10
C GLY A 604 7.30 10.75 7.16
N GLY A 605 6.44 9.90 6.59
CA GLY A 605 4.99 10.05 6.68
C GLY A 605 4.46 9.97 8.11
N LEU A 606 4.88 8.97 8.90
CA LEU A 606 4.47 8.86 10.31
C LEU A 606 5.08 9.98 11.18
N ALA A 607 6.33 10.36 10.93
CA ALA A 607 6.98 11.49 11.61
C ALA A 607 6.23 12.81 11.37
N PHE A 608 5.73 13.01 10.14
CA PHE A 608 4.90 14.16 9.81
C PHE A 608 3.53 14.11 10.54
N ILE A 609 2.90 12.95 10.70
CA ILE A 609 1.68 12.86 11.54
C ILE A 609 2.00 13.27 12.99
N SER A 610 3.11 12.77 13.53
CA SER A 610 3.57 13.06 14.90
C SER A 610 3.98 14.53 15.12
N SER A 611 4.26 15.30 14.07
CA SER A 611 4.64 16.72 14.19
C SER A 611 3.47 17.69 14.30
N SER A 612 2.23 17.20 14.43
CA SER A 612 1.06 18.07 14.61
C SER A 612 1.10 18.81 15.95
N GLU A 613 0.64 20.08 15.96
CA GLU A 613 0.66 20.94 17.15
C GLU A 613 0.10 20.24 18.41
N PRO A 614 -1.09 19.60 18.38
CA PRO A 614 -1.65 18.96 19.57
C PRO A 614 -0.79 17.80 20.10
N ILE A 615 -0.14 17.02 19.23
CA ILE A 615 0.74 15.93 19.64
C ILE A 615 2.01 16.50 20.27
N THR A 616 2.56 17.56 19.69
CA THR A 616 3.77 18.20 20.23
C THR A 616 3.51 18.89 21.57
N PHE A 617 2.35 19.52 21.75
CA PHE A 617 1.96 20.10 23.04
C PHE A 617 1.73 19.02 24.10
N ALA A 618 1.07 17.91 23.74
CA ALA A 618 0.91 16.78 24.65
C ALA A 618 2.26 16.16 25.06
N ALA A 619 3.20 16.03 24.12
CA ALA A 619 4.54 15.54 24.40
C ALA A 619 5.28 16.44 25.39
N MET A 620 5.31 17.75 25.13
CA MET A 620 5.95 18.75 26.00
C MET A 620 5.29 18.84 27.38
N ARG A 621 3.94 18.84 27.46
CA ARG A 621 3.20 18.82 28.75
C ARG A 621 3.51 17.59 29.59
N SER A 622 3.80 16.46 28.94
CA SER A 622 4.17 15.21 29.61
C SER A 622 5.66 15.07 29.93
N GLY A 623 6.50 16.04 29.52
CA GLY A 623 7.96 15.95 29.62
C GLY A 623 8.55 14.81 28.79
N ARG A 624 7.90 14.45 27.67
CA ARG A 624 8.30 13.36 26.76
C ARG A 624 8.57 13.87 25.35
N ASP A 625 9.12 15.06 25.23
CA ASP A 625 9.50 15.73 23.98
C ASP A 625 10.89 15.29 23.46
N ASP A 626 11.28 14.04 23.73
CA ASP A 626 12.52 13.46 23.21
C ASP A 626 12.35 12.96 21.76
N ILE A 627 13.11 13.54 20.83
CA ILE A 627 13.13 13.18 19.41
C ILE A 627 13.56 11.72 19.20
N MET A 628 14.46 11.19 20.02
CA MET A 628 14.91 9.80 19.92
C MET A 628 13.75 8.83 20.19
N MET A 629 12.90 9.14 21.18
CA MET A 629 11.71 8.36 21.49
C MET A 629 10.76 8.30 20.27
N PHE A 630 10.46 9.44 19.66
CA PHE A 630 9.59 9.52 18.47
C PHE A 630 10.17 8.72 17.30
N LEU A 631 11.46 8.93 16.99
CA LEU A 631 12.13 8.23 15.90
C LEU A 631 12.08 6.72 16.09
N ASN A 632 12.45 6.21 17.28
CA ASN A 632 12.46 4.77 17.56
C ASN A 632 11.05 4.16 17.47
N ALA A 633 10.03 4.84 18.00
CA ALA A 633 8.65 4.39 17.91
C ALA A 633 8.17 4.31 16.45
N ILE A 634 8.47 5.33 15.65
CA ILE A 634 8.12 5.39 14.22
C ILE A 634 8.81 4.26 13.45
N ILE A 635 10.11 4.07 13.65
CA ILE A 635 10.89 3.03 13.00
C ILE A 635 10.37 1.64 13.36
N ALA A 636 10.01 1.41 14.63
CA ALA A 636 9.42 0.15 15.07
C ALA A 636 8.06 -0.12 14.40
N LEU A 637 7.19 0.89 14.33
CA LEU A 637 5.88 0.78 13.68
C LEU A 637 5.99 0.51 12.17
N VAL A 638 6.88 1.21 11.46
CA VAL A 638 7.15 0.96 10.03
C VAL A 638 7.68 -0.45 9.84
N SER A 639 8.63 -0.89 10.67
CA SER A 639 9.21 -2.23 10.58
C SER A 639 8.17 -3.33 10.83
N LEU A 640 7.27 -3.14 11.80
CA LEU A 640 6.14 -4.04 12.04
C LEU A 640 5.21 -4.11 10.82
N ALA A 641 4.83 -2.94 10.27
CA ALA A 641 3.98 -2.88 9.07
C ALA A 641 4.63 -3.58 7.87
N TYR A 642 5.94 -3.43 7.71
CA TYR A 642 6.73 -4.07 6.65
C TYR A 642 6.80 -5.58 6.83
N ALA A 643 7.00 -6.05 8.07
CA ALA A 643 7.00 -7.47 8.40
C ALA A 643 5.64 -8.12 8.12
N ILE A 644 4.54 -7.45 8.45
CA ILE A 644 3.19 -7.92 8.11
C ILE A 644 3.02 -7.98 6.58
N ASN A 645 3.39 -6.93 5.86
CA ASN A 645 3.26 -6.89 4.40
C ASN A 645 4.11 -7.98 3.70
N LEU A 646 5.33 -8.18 4.17
CA LEU A 646 6.23 -9.25 3.74
C LEU A 646 5.60 -10.63 3.98
N SER A 647 5.08 -10.86 5.19
CA SER A 647 4.43 -12.12 5.55
C SER A 647 3.23 -12.42 4.64
N VAL A 648 2.41 -11.40 4.39
CA VAL A 648 1.22 -11.48 3.53
C VAL A 648 1.61 -11.81 2.08
N LEU A 649 2.56 -11.09 1.48
CA LEU A 649 2.98 -11.36 0.10
C LEU A 649 3.78 -12.66 -0.07
N THR A 650 4.53 -13.07 0.95
CA THR A 650 5.22 -14.38 0.96
C THR A 650 4.20 -15.52 1.00
N LEU A 651 3.18 -15.41 1.86
CA LEU A 651 2.09 -16.38 1.90
C LEU A 651 1.36 -16.47 0.55
N LYS A 652 1.18 -15.34 -0.15
CA LYS A 652 0.63 -15.33 -1.50
C LYS A 652 1.46 -16.19 -2.46
N GLY A 653 2.77 -15.94 -2.51
CA GLY A 653 3.68 -16.67 -3.39
C GLY A 653 3.67 -18.17 -3.10
N TRP A 654 3.71 -18.54 -1.82
CA TRP A 654 3.62 -19.94 -1.38
C TRP A 654 2.29 -20.61 -1.75
N ALA A 655 1.16 -19.91 -1.54
CA ALA A 655 -0.16 -20.46 -1.81
C ALA A 655 -0.39 -20.68 -3.32
N VAL A 656 0.07 -19.75 -4.16
CA VAL A 656 -0.01 -19.89 -5.62
C VAL A 656 0.88 -21.04 -6.09
N ALA A 657 2.13 -21.12 -5.62
CA ALA A 657 3.05 -22.19 -6.03
C ALA A 657 2.50 -23.59 -5.69
N ARG A 658 1.88 -23.76 -4.52
CA ARG A 658 1.23 -25.03 -4.16
C ARG A 658 -0.02 -25.33 -4.98
N GLY A 659 -0.78 -24.30 -5.37
CA GLY A 659 -1.95 -24.47 -6.23
C GLY A 659 -1.56 -25.04 -7.59
N GLU A 660 -0.55 -24.45 -8.23
CA GLU A 660 -0.06 -24.91 -9.54
C GLU A 660 0.52 -26.33 -9.48
N LEU A 661 1.34 -26.65 -8.46
CA LEU A 661 1.90 -27.99 -8.28
C LEU A 661 0.83 -29.07 -8.07
N ALA A 662 -0.30 -28.72 -7.45
CA ALA A 662 -1.40 -29.66 -7.25
C ALA A 662 -2.17 -29.93 -8.55
N VAL A 663 -2.25 -28.95 -9.45
CA VAL A 663 -2.87 -29.12 -10.78
C VAL A 663 -1.97 -29.97 -11.67
N THR A 664 -0.67 -29.70 -11.71
CA THR A 664 0.25 -30.50 -12.53
C THR A 664 0.28 -31.96 -12.09
N ALA A 665 0.20 -32.23 -10.78
CA ALA A 665 0.16 -33.59 -10.26
C ALA A 665 -1.15 -34.33 -10.61
N SER A 666 -2.30 -33.64 -10.63
CA SER A 666 -3.55 -34.26 -11.07
C SER A 666 -3.57 -34.52 -12.57
N ASP A 667 -2.99 -33.63 -13.38
CA ASP A 667 -2.91 -33.81 -14.82
C ASP A 667 -1.99 -34.99 -15.18
N GLU A 668 -0.88 -35.19 -14.45
CA GLU A 668 0.00 -36.36 -14.58
C GLU A 668 -0.69 -37.66 -14.15
N GLU A 669 -1.54 -37.63 -13.11
CA GLU A 669 -2.32 -38.80 -12.66
C GLU A 669 -3.49 -39.15 -13.60
N GLU A 670 -4.10 -38.16 -14.26
CA GLU A 670 -5.15 -38.39 -15.27
C GLU A 670 -4.59 -38.88 -16.62
N LEU A 671 -3.32 -38.55 -16.92
CA LEU A 671 -2.61 -39.03 -18.10
C LEU A 671 -1.99 -40.44 -17.93
N ALA A 672 -1.85 -40.94 -16.70
CA ALA A 672 -1.29 -42.24 -16.35
C ALA A 672 -2.39 -43.31 -16.20
#